data_AF-A0AAD1MTG7-F1
#
_entry.id   AF-A0AAD1MTG7-F1
#
_cell.length_a   1.000
_cell.length_b   1.000
_cell.length_c   1.000
_cell.angle_alpha   90.00
_cell.angle_beta   90.00
_cell.angle_gamma   90.00
#
_symmetry.space_group_name_H-M   'P 1'
#
loop_
_entity.id
_entity.type
_entity.pdbx_description
1 polymer ?
#
loop_
_entity_poly.entity_id
_entity_poly.type
_entity_poly.pdbx_seq_one_letter_code
_entity_poly.pdbx_strand_id
1 'polypeptide(L)'
;MSVGFTGAIARRFAGLCLSMMLVAALGAPAAAQAAPLNADPSAAGEATLPWRTLGLPGDLTLVGANTNQDFAVPVPTGFTATRLRGLIHAPVDFGAGFVEISDTTGRFLATVNLPAVVPDQAVVPFDVDISAAQVSGSKLGLSFTVREAALPAAERCGLGEQVRLSDLTTVFAGIEPAPTTVASFFPAVLQRLTIYAPIDADDGEEQAVLTLASAVARMYRPQATAVTVVKQPRGAVPPPAPQFTRTVVVENGDAGLAVVNPDRGDVYLKLTGRGDQLAAQASVVATQMQSLVQVPDARVEKAGARGESDDDEVSFGEVNIAGESSVLRTATLTVGVDRAALGAGRVDGLQVHLLATHTPVQPLDSASVTISVNGQALHTAPLGENGRVDTVFDVPGEFLGQRVNFAFGLTFSPRQLCSPTIAPVSFQIDPRSTLTMRRGGPPLAGFGAVPSEFSPEFLVALDGSNPNQLHYATRVVANIARLTDAVLVPRVVDVKAAADARMGALIVANAATVEQTSMRPPVGGESSDVQVDLRDQLRAQINRGLGSIQTFADEPRDRTVVLVTTSGAWSLVEPLFGYIDQQPEGWSSLTGDVLAAGAEGRVTNLAIGAEDTAPIAAEDTTDWQSRVAIAVGGVVLAALAVAAALLWRRRGATPQED
;
A
#
# COMPACT_ATOMS: atom_id res chain seq x y z
N MET A 1 20.32 55.15 -56.05
CA MET A 1 19.60 56.32 -56.59
C MET A 1 18.19 55.88 -56.98
N SER A 2 17.17 56.73 -56.73
CA SER A 2 15.76 56.66 -57.22
C SER A 2 15.05 55.29 -57.24
N VAL A 3 14.06 55.02 -56.36
CA VAL A 3 12.62 55.37 -56.54
C VAL A 3 12.01 54.69 -57.78
N GLY A 4 10.88 53.96 -57.73
CA GLY A 4 9.91 53.67 -56.66
C GLY A 4 8.51 53.37 -57.25
N PHE A 5 7.50 53.16 -56.39
CA PHE A 5 6.05 53.04 -56.70
C PHE A 5 5.63 51.74 -57.45
N THR A 6 4.77 50.85 -56.92
CA THR A 6 3.31 50.94 -56.62
C THR A 6 2.45 51.29 -57.85
N GLY A 7 1.22 50.77 -58.02
CA GLY A 7 0.48 49.81 -57.22
C GLY A 7 -0.82 49.35 -57.89
N ALA A 8 -1.27 48.18 -57.43
CA ALA A 8 -2.57 47.51 -57.56
C ALA A 8 -3.83 48.30 -57.99
N ILE A 9 -4.74 47.57 -58.66
CA ILE A 9 -6.23 47.55 -58.60
C ILE A 9 -6.69 46.87 -59.90
N ALA A 10 -7.59 45.89 -60.01
CA ALA A 10 -8.22 44.86 -59.17
C ALA A 10 -9.49 44.41 -59.93
N ARG A 11 -9.75 43.11 -60.10
CA ARG A 11 -11.05 42.45 -59.76
C ARG A 11 -11.17 41.00 -60.31
N ARG A 12 -11.27 40.07 -59.34
CA ARG A 12 -12.22 38.94 -59.27
C ARG A 12 -12.18 37.82 -60.33
N PHE A 13 -11.38 36.80 -60.04
CA PHE A 13 -11.83 35.42 -59.78
C PHE A 13 -11.00 34.93 -58.58
N ALA A 14 -11.47 34.65 -57.36
CA ALA A 14 -12.79 34.26 -56.84
C ALA A 14 -13.24 32.83 -57.21
N GLY A 15 -12.52 31.84 -56.64
CA GLY A 15 -12.82 30.41 -56.71
C GLY A 15 -11.54 29.59 -56.52
N LEU A 16 -11.55 28.62 -55.59
CA LEU A 16 -10.40 27.81 -55.14
C LEU A 16 -9.24 28.59 -54.49
N CYS A 17 -9.20 28.59 -53.15
CA CYS A 17 -8.00 28.61 -52.29
C CYS A 17 -8.32 28.83 -50.79
N LEU A 18 -9.58 29.08 -50.41
CA LEU A 18 -9.98 29.40 -49.03
C LEU A 18 -10.71 28.26 -48.29
N SER A 19 -10.29 27.02 -48.53
CA SER A 19 -10.92 25.81 -47.95
C SER A 19 -9.92 24.76 -47.43
N MET A 20 -8.66 25.15 -47.23
CA MET A 20 -7.57 24.26 -46.73
C MET A 20 -6.88 24.75 -45.45
N MET A 21 -7.48 25.70 -44.72
CA MET A 21 -7.01 26.15 -43.41
C MET A 21 -8.16 26.22 -42.38
N LEU A 22 -8.98 25.16 -42.31
CA LEU A 22 -9.96 25.00 -41.21
C LEU A 22 -10.32 23.53 -40.89
N VAL A 23 -9.38 22.60 -41.04
CA VAL A 23 -9.53 21.20 -40.56
C VAL A 23 -8.21 20.72 -39.95
N ALA A 24 -7.92 21.18 -38.72
CA ALA A 24 -6.75 20.76 -37.94
C ALA A 24 -7.02 20.82 -36.42
N ALA A 25 -8.29 20.64 -36.02
CA ALA A 25 -8.73 20.70 -34.63
C ALA A 25 -9.94 19.79 -34.40
N LEU A 26 -9.69 18.46 -34.39
CA LEU A 26 -10.55 17.39 -33.86
C LEU A 26 -9.81 16.06 -34.10
N GLY A 27 -9.58 15.26 -33.06
CA GLY A 27 -9.09 13.88 -33.22
C GLY A 27 -7.59 13.63 -33.00
N ALA A 28 -7.03 14.11 -31.89
CA ALA A 28 -5.94 13.39 -31.22
C ALA A 28 -6.52 12.77 -29.94
N PRO A 29 -6.26 11.49 -29.61
CA PRO A 29 -6.66 10.95 -28.32
C PRO A 29 -5.86 11.70 -27.25
N ALA A 30 -6.56 12.32 -26.30
CA ALA A 30 -5.91 12.82 -25.10
C ALA A 30 -5.38 11.60 -24.35
N ALA A 31 -4.07 11.37 -24.40
CA ALA A 31 -3.42 10.56 -23.39
C ALA A 31 -3.77 11.18 -22.04
N ALA A 32 -4.23 10.36 -21.09
CA ALA A 32 -4.48 10.82 -19.74
C ALA A 32 -3.12 11.02 -19.04
N GLN A 33 -2.43 12.13 -19.33
CA GLN A 33 -1.40 12.63 -18.44
C GLN A 33 -2.06 12.86 -17.08
N ALA A 34 -1.70 12.05 -16.09
CA ALA A 34 -2.02 12.31 -14.70
C ALA A 34 -1.54 13.73 -14.36
N ALA A 35 -2.46 14.57 -13.87
CA ALA A 35 -2.10 15.92 -13.44
C ALA A 35 -1.06 15.83 -12.31
N PRO A 36 -0.03 16.69 -12.28
CA PRO A 36 0.92 16.71 -11.18
C PRO A 36 0.18 17.00 -9.87
N LEU A 37 0.69 16.44 -8.76
CA LEU A 37 0.15 16.51 -7.39
C LEU A 37 0.10 17.93 -6.77
N ASN A 38 0.22 18.98 -7.58
CA ASN A 38 0.12 20.38 -7.21
C ASN A 38 -1.01 21.03 -8.02
N ALA A 39 -2.26 20.73 -7.68
CA ALA A 39 -3.38 21.58 -8.05
C ALA A 39 -3.48 22.72 -7.03
N ASP A 40 -3.56 23.97 -7.48
CA ASP A 40 -3.85 25.11 -6.61
C ASP A 40 -5.18 24.87 -5.85
N PRO A 41 -5.27 25.20 -4.55
CA PRO A 41 -6.50 25.00 -3.79
C PRO A 41 -7.62 25.88 -4.35
N SER A 42 -8.67 25.21 -4.84
CA SER A 42 -9.95 25.82 -5.20
C SER A 42 -10.55 26.58 -4.01
N ALA A 43 -11.13 27.76 -4.28
CA ALA A 43 -12.03 28.52 -3.40
C ALA A 43 -11.68 28.50 -1.89
N ALA A 44 -11.01 29.56 -1.41
CA ALA A 44 -10.55 29.74 -0.03
C ALA A 44 -11.47 29.11 1.04
N GLY A 45 -11.08 27.91 1.51
CA GLY A 45 -11.78 27.17 2.55
C GLY A 45 -12.35 25.81 2.14
N GLU A 46 -12.28 25.37 0.88
CA GLU A 46 -12.67 24.01 0.47
C GLU A 46 -11.43 23.10 0.23
N ALA A 47 -11.45 21.88 0.76
CA ALA A 47 -10.46 20.84 0.53
C ALA A 47 -11.13 19.52 0.13
N THR A 48 -10.86 19.02 -1.08
CA THR A 48 -11.36 17.71 -1.53
C THR A 48 -10.26 16.66 -1.34
N LEU A 49 -10.53 15.63 -0.53
CA LEU A 49 -9.58 14.56 -0.22
C LEU A 49 -10.11 13.20 -0.71
N PRO A 50 -9.35 12.46 -1.54
CA PRO A 50 -9.65 11.07 -1.88
C PRO A 50 -9.67 10.18 -0.65
N TRP A 51 -10.58 9.20 -0.63
CA TRP A 51 -10.69 8.22 0.45
C TRP A 51 -9.37 7.47 0.69
N ARG A 52 -8.62 7.13 -0.37
CA ARG A 52 -7.28 6.52 -0.27
C ARG A 52 -6.29 7.38 0.54
N THR A 53 -6.33 8.70 0.40
CA THR A 53 -5.50 9.64 1.19
C THR A 53 -5.92 9.66 2.67
N LEU A 54 -7.20 9.43 2.94
CA LEU A 54 -7.77 9.34 4.29
C LEU A 54 -7.61 7.95 4.94
N GLY A 55 -6.96 6.99 4.26
CA GLY A 55 -6.84 5.61 4.75
C GLY A 55 -8.11 4.77 4.59
N LEU A 56 -9.00 5.16 3.67
CA LEU A 56 -10.21 4.44 3.30
C LEU A 56 -10.06 3.82 1.90
N PRO A 57 -10.80 2.76 1.56
CA PRO A 57 -10.78 2.21 0.21
C PRO A 57 -11.34 3.23 -0.80
N GLY A 58 -10.70 3.36 -1.97
CA GLY A 58 -11.22 4.22 -3.04
C GLY A 58 -12.40 3.62 -3.80
N ASP A 59 -12.64 2.32 -3.60
CA ASP A 59 -13.63 1.48 -4.26
C ASP A 59 -14.42 0.71 -3.20
N LEU A 60 -15.73 0.63 -3.37
CA LEU A 60 -16.66 0.05 -2.40
C LEU A 60 -17.67 -0.84 -3.14
N THR A 61 -17.75 -2.11 -2.77
CA THR A 61 -18.75 -3.06 -3.29
C THR A 61 -19.75 -3.40 -2.20
N LEU A 62 -20.96 -2.87 -2.33
CA LEU A 62 -22.08 -3.19 -1.45
C LEU A 62 -22.74 -4.48 -1.96
N VAL A 63 -22.94 -5.46 -1.07
CA VAL A 63 -23.46 -6.79 -1.41
C VAL A 63 -24.83 -7.01 -0.75
N GLY A 64 -25.86 -7.24 -1.58
CA GLY A 64 -27.24 -7.50 -1.18
C GLY A 64 -28.03 -6.28 -0.71
N ALA A 65 -29.34 -6.31 -0.89
CA ALA A 65 -30.24 -5.28 -0.38
C ALA A 65 -30.32 -5.29 1.17
N ASN A 66 -30.39 -4.09 1.77
CA ASN A 66 -30.55 -3.84 3.21
C ASN A 66 -29.41 -4.31 4.13
N THR A 67 -28.24 -4.65 3.57
CA THR A 67 -27.00 -4.79 4.33
C THR A 67 -26.31 -3.44 4.45
N ASN A 68 -25.87 -3.08 5.65
CA ASN A 68 -25.11 -1.86 5.91
C ASN A 68 -23.60 -2.12 5.79
N GLN A 69 -22.86 -1.16 5.25
CA GLN A 69 -21.40 -1.13 5.34
C GLN A 69 -20.91 0.22 5.89
N ASP A 70 -20.16 0.16 6.98
CA ASP A 70 -19.79 1.32 7.79
C ASP A 70 -18.34 1.74 7.57
N PHE A 71 -18.10 3.06 7.50
CA PHE A 71 -16.80 3.69 7.34
C PHE A 71 -16.62 4.82 8.34
N ALA A 72 -15.42 4.94 8.92
CA ALA A 72 -15.06 6.02 9.82
C ALA A 72 -14.07 6.98 9.15
N VAL A 73 -14.60 8.01 8.50
CA VAL A 73 -13.82 9.02 7.75
C VAL A 73 -13.08 9.95 8.72
N PRO A 74 -11.74 10.00 8.71
CA PRO A 74 -11.00 10.99 9.48
C PRO A 74 -11.35 12.42 9.03
N VAL A 75 -11.67 13.29 9.99
CA VAL A 75 -11.97 14.71 9.76
C VAL A 75 -10.72 15.52 10.10
N PRO A 76 -10.13 16.28 9.15
CA PRO A 76 -8.98 17.12 9.42
C PRO A 76 -9.28 18.22 10.45
N THR A 77 -8.30 18.58 11.27
CA THR A 77 -8.44 19.61 12.32
C THR A 77 -8.83 20.96 11.71
N GLY A 78 -9.91 21.58 12.22
CA GLY A 78 -10.41 22.88 11.72
C GLY A 78 -11.36 22.79 10.52
N PHE A 79 -11.69 21.59 10.06
CA PHE A 79 -12.63 21.35 8.97
C PHE A 79 -13.91 20.66 9.44
N THR A 80 -14.95 20.81 8.62
CA THR A 80 -16.18 20.01 8.66
C THR A 80 -16.33 19.27 7.33
N ALA A 81 -16.76 18.01 7.37
CA ALA A 81 -17.15 17.30 6.16
C ALA A 81 -18.48 17.88 5.64
N THR A 82 -18.57 18.15 4.34
CA THR A 82 -19.73 18.80 3.73
C THR A 82 -20.34 17.99 2.60
N ARG A 83 -19.52 17.37 1.75
CA ARG A 83 -20.02 16.58 0.60
C ARG A 83 -19.27 15.28 0.43
N LEU A 84 -19.96 14.27 -0.10
CA LEU A 84 -19.37 13.03 -0.59
C LEU A 84 -19.58 12.96 -2.11
N ARG A 85 -18.48 12.75 -2.84
CA ARG A 85 -18.44 12.65 -4.30
C ARG A 85 -17.85 11.30 -4.70
N GLY A 86 -18.28 10.79 -5.86
CA GLY A 86 -17.73 9.58 -6.45
C GLY A 86 -18.49 9.14 -7.69
N LEU A 87 -18.25 7.92 -8.13
CA LEU A 87 -18.97 7.25 -9.22
C LEU A 87 -19.78 6.09 -8.68
N ILE A 88 -20.98 5.87 -9.22
CA ILE A 88 -21.80 4.68 -9.01
C ILE A 88 -21.92 3.90 -10.33
N HIS A 89 -21.67 2.59 -10.27
CA HIS A 89 -21.69 1.69 -11.43
C HIS A 89 -23.07 1.03 -11.54
N ALA A 90 -23.56 0.84 -12.77
CA ALA A 90 -24.86 0.20 -13.01
C ALA A 90 -24.83 -1.26 -12.52
N PRO A 91 -25.66 -1.62 -11.53
CA PRO A 91 -25.67 -2.97 -10.99
C PRO A 91 -26.41 -3.90 -11.96
N VAL A 92 -25.77 -5.01 -12.35
CA VAL A 92 -26.36 -5.96 -13.32
C VAL A 92 -27.49 -6.81 -12.73
N ASP A 93 -27.51 -6.98 -11.40
CA ASP A 93 -28.42 -7.89 -10.68
C ASP A 93 -29.39 -7.18 -9.71
N PHE A 94 -29.27 -5.86 -9.48
CA PHE A 94 -30.24 -5.10 -8.69
C PHE A 94 -31.38 -4.54 -9.56
N GLY A 95 -32.57 -4.42 -8.98
CA GLY A 95 -33.70 -3.71 -9.56
C GLY A 95 -33.57 -2.18 -9.42
N ALA A 96 -34.69 -1.48 -9.65
CA ALA A 96 -34.77 -0.04 -9.40
C ALA A 96 -34.68 0.24 -7.89
N GLY A 97 -33.68 1.03 -7.50
CA GLY A 97 -33.36 1.31 -6.10
C GLY A 97 -32.43 2.50 -5.92
N PHE A 98 -31.87 2.64 -4.72
CA PHE A 98 -30.90 3.66 -4.35
C PHE A 98 -29.96 3.17 -3.26
N VAL A 99 -28.75 3.71 -3.20
CA VAL A 99 -27.89 3.65 -2.01
C VAL A 99 -28.37 4.71 -1.03
N GLU A 100 -28.82 4.29 0.14
CA GLU A 100 -29.06 5.13 1.30
C GLU A 100 -27.73 5.39 2.02
N ILE A 101 -27.50 6.64 2.39
CA ILE A 101 -26.33 7.05 3.15
C ILE A 101 -26.82 7.70 4.45
N SER A 102 -26.41 7.12 5.58
CA SER A 102 -26.69 7.63 6.92
C SER A 102 -25.39 7.83 7.71
N ASP A 103 -25.45 8.47 8.87
CA ASP A 103 -24.37 8.34 9.86
C ASP A 103 -24.54 7.07 10.70
N THR A 104 -23.53 6.74 11.51
CA THR A 104 -23.53 5.54 12.37
C THR A 104 -24.49 5.62 13.56
N THR A 105 -25.23 6.72 13.73
CA THR A 105 -26.38 6.79 14.66
C THR A 105 -27.70 6.42 13.98
N GLY A 106 -27.68 6.13 12.67
CA GLY A 106 -28.87 5.88 11.86
C GLY A 106 -29.54 7.15 11.34
N ARG A 107 -28.90 8.32 11.45
CA ARG A 107 -29.43 9.57 10.90
C ARG A 107 -29.26 9.57 9.38
N PHE A 108 -30.37 9.61 8.66
CA PHE A 108 -30.39 9.79 7.20
C PHE A 108 -29.65 11.07 6.78
N LEU A 109 -28.81 10.95 5.75
CA LEU A 109 -28.06 12.06 5.14
C LEU A 109 -28.50 12.27 3.68
N ALA A 110 -28.41 11.23 2.86
CA ALA A 110 -28.65 11.33 1.41
C ALA A 110 -29.09 9.99 0.78
N THR A 111 -29.51 10.07 -0.49
CA THR A 111 -29.67 8.92 -1.38
C THR A 111 -28.91 9.12 -2.69
N VAL A 112 -28.42 8.03 -3.28
CA VAL A 112 -27.85 7.97 -4.63
C VAL A 112 -28.62 6.92 -5.42
N ASN A 113 -29.37 7.31 -6.44
CA ASN A 113 -30.14 6.36 -7.25
C ASN A 113 -29.22 5.36 -7.97
N LEU A 114 -29.63 4.09 -8.03
CA LEU A 114 -28.95 3.09 -8.86
C LEU A 114 -29.16 3.46 -10.34
N PRO A 115 -28.09 3.59 -11.15
CA PRO A 115 -28.24 3.89 -12.57
C PRO A 115 -28.73 2.65 -13.34
N ALA A 116 -29.40 2.88 -14.47
CA ALA A 116 -29.92 1.78 -15.28
C ALA A 116 -28.80 1.05 -16.05
N VAL A 117 -28.99 -0.24 -16.33
CA VAL A 117 -28.04 -1.08 -17.07
C VAL A 117 -28.11 -0.77 -18.58
N VAL A 118 -27.66 0.43 -18.95
CA VAL A 118 -27.59 0.95 -20.33
C VAL A 118 -26.22 1.62 -20.56
N PRO A 119 -25.68 1.63 -21.80
CA PRO A 119 -24.31 2.10 -22.05
C PRO A 119 -24.02 3.54 -21.62
N ASP A 120 -25.01 4.43 -21.66
CA ASP A 120 -24.93 5.84 -21.25
C ASP A 120 -25.05 6.06 -19.74
N GLN A 121 -25.42 5.03 -18.97
CA GLN A 121 -25.50 5.05 -17.51
C GLN A 121 -24.66 3.97 -16.83
N ALA A 122 -23.78 3.28 -17.57
CA ALA A 122 -22.94 2.21 -17.03
C ALA A 122 -22.10 2.65 -15.81
N VAL A 123 -21.66 3.93 -15.80
CA VAL A 123 -21.03 4.59 -14.66
C VAL A 123 -21.52 6.04 -14.59
N VAL A 124 -22.08 6.46 -13.46
CA VAL A 124 -22.67 7.80 -13.27
C VAL A 124 -22.04 8.50 -12.05
N PRO A 125 -21.65 9.78 -12.14
CA PRO A 125 -21.16 10.51 -10.98
C PRO A 125 -22.28 10.88 -10.01
N PHE A 126 -21.97 10.85 -8.71
CA PHE A 126 -22.84 11.37 -7.66
C PHE A 126 -22.12 12.42 -6.80
N ASP A 127 -22.89 13.36 -6.27
CA ASP A 127 -22.40 14.40 -5.34
C ASP A 127 -23.52 14.69 -4.32
N VAL A 128 -23.34 14.23 -3.08
CA VAL A 128 -24.34 14.31 -2.00
C VAL A 128 -23.87 15.16 -0.84
N ASP A 129 -24.82 15.81 -0.16
CA ASP A 129 -24.58 16.55 1.08
C ASP A 129 -24.49 15.60 2.27
N ILE A 130 -23.44 15.75 3.08
CA ILE A 130 -23.22 15.01 4.33
C ILE A 130 -22.97 15.95 5.51
N SER A 131 -23.18 17.27 5.38
CA SER A 131 -22.88 18.25 6.42
C SER A 131 -23.73 18.10 7.69
N ALA A 132 -24.79 17.29 7.61
CA ALA A 132 -25.67 16.95 8.72
C ALA A 132 -25.13 15.79 9.59
N ALA A 133 -24.08 15.10 9.16
CA ALA A 133 -23.58 13.88 9.79
C ALA A 133 -22.82 14.15 11.10
N GLN A 134 -23.01 13.29 12.10
CA GLN A 134 -22.36 13.49 13.41
C GLN A 134 -20.87 13.07 13.40
N VAL A 135 -19.99 14.01 13.75
CA VAL A 135 -18.57 13.75 14.04
C VAL A 135 -18.42 13.34 15.51
N SER A 136 -17.67 12.26 15.77
CA SER A 136 -17.29 11.81 17.12
C SER A 136 -15.77 11.78 17.24
N GLY A 137 -15.22 12.55 18.19
CA GLY A 137 -13.79 12.82 18.26
C GLY A 137 -13.30 13.51 16.98
N SER A 138 -12.46 12.81 16.20
CA SER A 138 -11.93 13.25 14.90
C SER A 138 -12.39 12.38 13.73
N LYS A 139 -13.48 11.62 13.89
CA LYS A 139 -14.01 10.71 12.85
C LYS A 139 -15.49 10.97 12.58
N LEU A 140 -15.86 10.96 11.31
CA LEU A 140 -17.23 10.95 10.84
C LEU A 140 -17.63 9.51 10.50
N GLY A 141 -18.67 9.00 11.14
CA GLY A 141 -19.25 7.71 10.77
C GLY A 141 -20.19 7.86 9.57
N LEU A 142 -19.99 7.08 8.51
CA LEU A 142 -20.91 6.94 7.37
C LEU A 142 -21.30 5.47 7.21
N SER A 143 -22.58 5.21 7.00
CA SER A 143 -23.15 3.88 6.73
C SER A 143 -23.81 3.90 5.36
N PHE A 144 -23.55 2.88 4.56
CA PHE A 144 -24.04 2.72 3.19
C PHE A 144 -24.93 1.48 3.10
N THR A 145 -26.15 1.65 2.60
CA THR A 145 -27.14 0.56 2.51
C THR A 145 -27.84 0.59 1.16
N VAL A 146 -27.84 -0.51 0.41
CA VAL A 146 -28.64 -0.58 -0.83
C VAL A 146 -30.12 -0.80 -0.47
N ARG A 147 -31.00 0.07 -0.96
CA ARG A 147 -32.45 0.00 -0.81
C ARG A 147 -33.09 -0.27 -2.17
N GLU A 148 -33.96 -1.26 -2.24
CA GLU A 148 -34.74 -1.56 -3.44
C GLU A 148 -36.23 -1.30 -3.23
N ALA A 149 -36.96 -1.15 -4.34
CA ALA A 149 -38.41 -1.32 -4.33
C ALA A 149 -38.79 -2.73 -3.84
N ALA A 150 -39.83 -2.84 -3.01
CA ALA A 150 -40.21 -4.10 -2.39
C ALA A 150 -40.71 -5.15 -3.40
N LEU A 151 -39.81 -6.05 -3.84
CA LEU A 151 -40.17 -7.21 -4.65
C LEU A 151 -41.04 -8.21 -3.84
N PRO A 152 -42.01 -8.88 -4.48
CA PRO A 152 -42.73 -10.01 -3.90
C PRO A 152 -41.76 -11.06 -3.35
N ALA A 153 -42.09 -11.69 -2.21
CA ALA A 153 -41.16 -12.62 -1.55
C ALA A 153 -40.79 -13.86 -2.40
N ALA A 154 -41.61 -14.19 -3.41
CA ALA A 154 -41.33 -15.27 -4.37
C ALA A 154 -40.30 -14.88 -5.46
N GLU A 155 -40.02 -13.58 -5.63
CA GLU A 155 -39.14 -13.04 -6.67
C GLU A 155 -37.73 -12.68 -6.17
N ARG A 156 -37.52 -12.64 -4.84
CA ARG A 156 -36.21 -12.33 -4.19
C ARG A 156 -35.19 -13.47 -4.24
N CYS A 157 -35.15 -14.21 -5.34
CA CYS A 157 -34.25 -15.35 -5.52
C CYS A 157 -33.22 -15.07 -6.63
N GLY A 158 -32.45 -13.99 -6.43
CA GLY A 158 -31.33 -13.58 -7.27
C GLY A 158 -30.03 -14.35 -7.01
N LEU A 159 -29.02 -14.04 -7.84
CA LEU A 159 -27.60 -14.26 -7.51
C LEU A 159 -27.15 -13.13 -6.56
N GLY A 160 -25.90 -13.17 -6.09
CA GLY A 160 -25.41 -12.19 -5.10
C GLY A 160 -25.35 -10.78 -5.69
N GLU A 161 -26.39 -9.98 -5.46
CA GLU A 161 -26.57 -8.62 -5.98
C GLU A 161 -25.43 -7.70 -5.51
N GLN A 162 -24.80 -6.94 -6.41
CA GLN A 162 -23.70 -6.03 -6.07
C GLN A 162 -23.87 -4.63 -6.68
N VAL A 163 -23.63 -3.59 -5.87
CA VAL A 163 -23.46 -2.20 -6.32
C VAL A 163 -22.01 -1.80 -6.08
N ARG A 164 -21.31 -1.34 -7.12
CA ARG A 164 -19.97 -0.76 -6.98
C ARG A 164 -20.02 0.76 -6.97
N LEU A 165 -19.31 1.35 -6.02
CA LEU A 165 -18.96 2.75 -5.93
C LEU A 165 -17.45 2.88 -6.14
N SER A 166 -16.98 3.91 -6.86
CA SER A 166 -15.54 4.17 -7.07
C SER A 166 -15.21 5.65 -6.97
N ASP A 167 -13.91 5.96 -6.93
CA ASP A 167 -13.36 7.33 -6.92
C ASP A 167 -13.91 8.20 -5.79
N LEU A 168 -14.13 7.56 -4.63
CA LEU A 168 -14.72 8.18 -3.46
C LEU A 168 -13.82 9.31 -2.92
N THR A 169 -14.41 10.50 -2.78
CA THR A 169 -13.76 11.73 -2.29
C THR A 169 -14.67 12.43 -1.30
N THR A 170 -14.09 12.93 -0.21
CA THR A 170 -14.81 13.73 0.80
C THR A 170 -14.40 15.20 0.65
N VAL A 171 -15.40 16.07 0.61
CA VAL A 171 -15.23 17.53 0.52
C VAL A 171 -15.35 18.12 1.91
N PHE A 172 -14.31 18.84 2.32
CA PHE A 172 -14.20 19.48 3.62
C PHE A 172 -14.25 20.99 3.48
N ALA A 173 -14.99 21.66 4.37
CA ALA A 173 -15.03 23.12 4.48
C ALA A 173 -14.40 23.56 5.80
N GLY A 174 -13.49 24.53 5.75
CA GLY A 174 -12.77 25.06 6.91
C GLY A 174 -11.36 25.53 6.57
N ILE A 175 -10.54 25.71 7.59
CA ILE A 175 -9.12 26.02 7.44
C ILE A 175 -8.34 25.31 8.54
N GLU A 176 -7.17 24.78 8.21
CA GLU A 176 -6.30 24.15 9.21
C GLU A 176 -5.72 25.22 10.16
N PRO A 177 -5.98 25.16 11.48
CA PRO A 177 -5.35 26.06 12.43
C PRO A 177 -3.89 25.66 12.64
N ALA A 178 -3.03 26.66 12.83
CA ALA A 178 -1.65 26.41 13.23
C ALA A 178 -1.61 25.78 14.64
N PRO A 179 -0.92 24.64 14.86
CA PRO A 179 -0.83 24.03 16.17
C PRO A 179 -0.18 24.95 17.22
N THR A 180 -0.62 24.81 18.47
CA THR A 180 -0.15 25.60 19.62
C THR A 180 0.48 24.76 20.73
N THR A 181 0.29 23.44 20.67
CA THR A 181 0.79 22.46 21.64
C THR A 181 1.34 21.23 20.93
N VAL A 182 2.24 20.48 21.58
CA VAL A 182 2.78 19.22 21.05
C VAL A 182 1.64 18.21 20.80
N ALA A 183 0.62 18.16 21.67
CA ALA A 183 -0.59 17.36 21.48
C ALA A 183 -1.37 17.70 20.21
N SER A 184 -1.48 18.99 19.86
CA SER A 184 -2.15 19.46 18.64
C SER A 184 -1.29 19.35 17.37
N PHE A 185 0.01 19.10 17.50
CA PHE A 185 0.95 19.22 16.39
C PHE A 185 0.71 18.20 15.28
N PHE A 186 0.39 16.96 15.65
CA PHE A 186 0.10 15.86 14.73
C PHE A 186 -1.42 15.74 14.52
N PRO A 187 -1.98 16.24 13.39
CA PRO A 187 -3.43 16.26 13.13
C PRO A 187 -3.99 14.86 12.82
N ALA A 188 -5.31 14.71 12.74
CA ALA A 188 -5.95 13.43 12.38
C ALA A 188 -5.71 12.99 10.91
N VAL A 189 -5.34 13.92 10.03
CA VAL A 189 -5.02 13.67 8.61
C VAL A 189 -3.70 14.36 8.28
N LEU A 190 -2.71 13.60 7.82
CA LEU A 190 -1.39 14.12 7.45
C LEU A 190 -0.94 13.54 6.11
N GLN A 191 -0.80 14.38 5.09
CA GLN A 191 -0.29 13.98 3.77
C GLN A 191 1.23 13.88 3.75
N ARG A 192 1.94 14.76 4.47
CA ARG A 192 3.41 14.77 4.49
C ARG A 192 4.00 15.21 5.83
N LEU A 193 5.03 14.48 6.28
CA LEU A 193 6.00 14.96 7.26
C LEU A 193 7.33 15.24 6.55
N THR A 194 7.89 16.43 6.75
CA THR A 194 9.28 16.73 6.38
C THR A 194 10.11 16.93 7.65
N ILE A 195 11.12 16.09 7.81
CA ILE A 195 12.08 16.13 8.91
C ILE A 195 13.33 16.84 8.41
N TYR A 196 13.70 17.95 9.03
CA TYR A 196 14.92 18.68 8.76
C TYR A 196 16.00 18.22 9.73
N ALA A 197 17.13 17.81 9.18
CA ALA A 197 18.33 17.43 9.92
C ALA A 197 19.52 18.32 9.49
N PRO A 198 20.53 18.53 10.34
CA PRO A 198 21.75 19.20 9.93
C PRO A 198 22.47 18.48 8.79
N ILE A 199 23.21 19.24 7.97
CA ILE A 199 24.17 18.68 7.00
C ILE A 199 25.24 17.89 7.74
N ASP A 200 25.66 18.39 8.90
CA ASP A 200 26.60 17.83 9.87
C ASP A 200 25.89 17.01 10.98
N ALA A 201 24.81 16.31 10.65
CA ALA A 201 24.10 15.45 11.61
C ALA A 201 25.01 14.33 12.16
N ASP A 202 24.99 14.11 13.47
CA ASP A 202 25.64 12.96 14.11
C ASP A 202 24.71 11.73 14.20
N ASP A 203 25.28 10.58 14.58
CA ASP A 203 24.56 9.30 14.70
C ASP A 203 23.31 9.41 15.59
N GLY A 204 23.31 10.27 16.61
CA GLY A 204 22.16 10.51 17.50
C GLY A 204 21.05 11.33 16.85
N GLU A 205 21.42 12.31 16.03
CA GLU A 205 20.50 13.06 15.18
C GLU A 205 19.90 12.16 14.09
N GLU A 206 20.72 11.36 13.40
CA GLU A 206 20.26 10.41 12.37
C GLU A 206 19.35 9.30 12.98
N GLN A 207 19.73 8.77 14.15
CA GLN A 207 18.92 7.84 14.93
C GLN A 207 17.54 8.41 15.27
N ALA A 208 17.48 9.67 15.71
CA ALA A 208 16.23 10.31 16.09
C ALA A 208 15.31 10.59 14.88
N VAL A 209 15.89 10.95 13.74
CA VAL A 209 15.18 11.09 12.46
C VAL A 209 14.53 9.76 12.05
N LEU A 210 15.26 8.65 12.09
CA LEU A 210 14.76 7.33 11.72
C LEU A 210 13.70 6.79 12.71
N THR A 211 13.91 6.99 14.02
CA THR A 211 12.91 6.66 15.05
C THR A 211 11.61 7.44 14.85
N LEU A 212 11.71 8.75 14.58
CA LEU A 212 10.53 9.59 14.31
C LEU A 212 9.82 9.16 13.02
N ALA A 213 10.56 8.82 11.97
CA ALA A 213 9.98 8.34 10.72
C ALA A 213 9.22 7.02 10.89
N SER A 214 9.80 6.03 11.59
CA SER A 214 9.13 4.79 11.97
C SER A 214 7.86 5.05 12.78
N ALA A 215 7.96 5.92 13.79
CA ALA A 215 6.84 6.29 14.66
C ALA A 215 5.67 6.91 13.90
N VAL A 216 5.94 7.86 13.01
CA VAL A 216 4.90 8.61 12.27
C VAL A 216 4.30 7.74 11.15
N ALA A 217 5.11 6.98 10.42
CA ALA A 217 4.62 6.03 9.41
C ALA A 217 3.70 4.96 10.02
N ARG A 218 4.00 4.51 11.25
CA ARG A 218 3.08 3.70 12.07
C ARG A 218 1.82 4.47 12.45
N MET A 219 1.98 5.64 13.07
CA MET A 219 0.89 6.40 13.69
C MET A 219 -0.23 6.76 12.71
N TYR A 220 0.11 7.02 11.45
CA TYR A 220 -0.84 7.42 10.42
C TYR A 220 -1.43 6.29 9.59
N ARG A 221 -1.10 5.02 9.88
CA ARG A 221 -1.74 3.88 9.18
C ARG A 221 -3.29 3.97 9.24
N PRO A 222 -3.99 3.61 8.15
CA PRO A 222 -3.48 3.18 6.84
C PRO A 222 -3.29 4.34 5.84
N GLN A 223 -3.28 5.62 6.26
CA GLN A 223 -3.05 6.77 5.39
C GLN A 223 -1.70 6.67 4.65
N ALA A 224 -1.63 7.28 3.47
CA ALA A 224 -0.42 7.32 2.63
C ALA A 224 0.48 8.52 2.97
N THR A 225 0.79 8.71 4.25
CA THR A 225 1.60 9.84 4.72
C THR A 225 3.05 9.73 4.22
N ALA A 226 3.47 10.65 3.37
CA ALA A 226 4.84 10.72 2.90
C ALA A 226 5.77 11.25 4.00
N VAL A 227 6.76 10.45 4.43
CA VAL A 227 7.80 10.89 5.36
C VAL A 227 9.09 11.15 4.58
N THR A 228 9.65 12.35 4.72
CA THR A 228 10.79 12.84 3.94
C THR A 228 11.83 13.49 4.84
N VAL A 229 13.11 13.40 4.47
CA VAL A 229 14.20 14.14 5.15
C VAL A 229 14.79 15.19 4.21
N VAL A 230 15.13 16.35 4.75
CA VAL A 230 15.91 17.39 4.07
C VAL A 230 17.11 17.74 4.96
N LYS A 231 18.33 17.62 4.44
CA LYS A 231 19.53 18.14 5.14
C LYS A 231 19.63 19.65 4.92
N GLN A 232 19.85 20.42 5.99
CA GLN A 232 19.98 21.88 5.97
C GLN A 232 21.13 22.36 6.88
N PRO A 233 21.62 23.61 6.77
CA PRO A 233 22.55 24.16 7.74
C PRO A 233 21.94 24.16 9.15
N ARG A 234 22.73 23.78 10.17
CA ARG A 234 22.32 23.79 11.58
C ARG A 234 21.82 25.18 12.00
N GLY A 235 20.66 25.23 12.66
CA GLY A 235 19.99 26.45 13.07
C GLY A 235 19.19 27.17 11.98
N ALA A 236 19.13 26.64 10.75
CA ALA A 236 18.28 27.20 9.70
C ALA A 236 16.79 27.04 10.05
N VAL A 237 16.01 28.09 9.81
CA VAL A 237 14.55 28.04 9.93
C VAL A 237 13.99 27.31 8.71
N PRO A 238 13.20 26.24 8.88
CA PRO A 238 12.61 25.53 7.75
C PRO A 238 11.54 26.40 7.06
N PRO A 239 11.23 26.15 5.77
CA PRO A 239 10.13 26.82 5.10
C PRO A 239 8.77 26.49 5.76
N PRO A 240 7.79 27.42 5.72
CA PRO A 240 6.42 27.18 6.18
C PRO A 240 5.81 25.91 5.55
N ALA A 241 5.10 25.14 6.39
CA ALA A 241 4.44 23.90 5.96
C ALA A 241 3.09 24.21 5.28
N PRO A 242 2.83 23.70 4.05
CA PRO A 242 1.49 23.72 3.45
C PRO A 242 0.43 22.96 4.28
N GLN A 243 -0.84 23.19 3.97
CA GLN A 243 -1.96 22.46 4.59
C GLN A 243 -1.79 20.94 4.47
N PHE A 244 -2.23 20.22 5.51
CA PHE A 244 -2.07 18.77 5.69
C PHE A 244 -0.61 18.29 5.68
N THR A 245 0.35 19.20 5.87
CA THR A 245 1.77 18.84 6.05
C THR A 245 2.31 19.35 7.37
N ARG A 246 3.38 18.73 7.86
CA ARG A 246 4.09 19.14 9.08
C ARG A 246 5.59 19.13 8.86
N THR A 247 6.27 19.97 9.63
CA THR A 247 7.71 20.11 9.63
C THR A 247 8.25 19.84 11.03
N VAL A 248 9.23 18.94 11.14
CA VAL A 248 9.99 18.70 12.37
C VAL A 248 11.45 19.05 12.13
N VAL A 249 12.09 19.74 13.07
CA VAL A 249 13.53 20.03 13.05
C VAL A 249 14.18 19.17 14.14
N VAL A 250 15.07 18.26 13.76
CA VAL A 250 15.83 17.40 14.69
C VAL A 250 17.26 17.93 14.78
N GLU A 251 17.66 18.43 15.94
CA GLU A 251 18.99 19.02 16.13
C GLU A 251 19.59 18.74 17.52
N ASN A 252 20.91 18.65 17.59
CA ASN A 252 21.64 18.63 18.84
C ASN A 252 21.46 19.95 19.62
N GLY A 253 21.27 19.84 20.93
CA GLY A 253 21.01 20.99 21.81
C GLY A 253 20.62 20.58 23.23
N ASP A 254 19.91 21.46 23.92
CA ASP A 254 19.32 21.13 25.22
C ASP A 254 18.06 20.29 25.01
N ALA A 255 17.91 19.23 25.81
CA ALA A 255 16.90 18.20 25.58
C ALA A 255 15.47 18.74 25.70
N GLY A 256 14.62 18.51 24.69
CA GLY A 256 13.22 18.89 24.72
C GLY A 256 12.47 18.71 23.40
N LEU A 257 11.14 18.89 23.47
CA LEU A 257 10.23 19.10 22.36
C LEU A 257 9.64 20.50 22.50
N ALA A 258 9.60 21.28 21.42
CA ALA A 258 8.98 22.61 21.44
C ALA A 258 8.27 22.94 20.12
N VAL A 259 7.01 23.36 20.18
CA VAL A 259 6.30 23.98 19.06
C VAL A 259 6.82 25.41 18.93
N VAL A 260 7.61 25.66 17.89
CA VAL A 260 8.15 26.98 17.56
C VAL A 260 7.14 27.72 16.70
N ASN A 261 6.99 29.04 16.91
CA ASN A 261 5.99 29.89 16.26
C ASN A 261 4.53 29.36 16.39
N PRO A 262 4.05 29.00 17.60
CA PRO A 262 2.67 28.56 17.77
C PRO A 262 1.68 29.63 17.29
N ASP A 263 0.54 29.18 16.74
CA ASP A 263 -0.50 30.05 16.15
C ASP A 263 -0.03 30.89 14.94
N ARG A 264 0.99 30.42 14.19
CA ARG A 264 1.50 31.06 12.96
C ARG A 264 1.70 30.08 11.82
N GLY A 265 1.71 30.58 10.59
CA GLY A 265 1.92 29.76 9.39
C GLY A 265 3.34 29.16 9.26
N ASP A 266 4.33 29.74 9.94
CA ASP A 266 5.72 29.27 10.02
C ASP A 266 5.97 28.40 11.28
N VAL A 267 4.94 27.70 11.74
CA VAL A 267 4.99 26.77 12.89
C VAL A 267 5.70 25.47 12.54
N TYR A 268 6.56 25.01 13.43
CA TYR A 268 7.23 23.71 13.33
C TYR A 268 7.52 23.12 14.71
N LEU A 269 7.66 21.80 14.80
CA LEU A 269 8.09 21.12 16.02
C LEU A 269 9.62 21.02 16.00
N LYS A 270 10.27 21.51 17.05
CA LYS A 270 11.70 21.29 17.28
C LYS A 270 11.90 20.13 18.26
N LEU A 271 12.78 19.21 17.91
CA LEU A 271 13.22 18.06 18.69
C LEU A 271 14.71 18.22 18.99
N THR A 272 15.08 18.36 20.26
CA THR A 272 16.48 18.58 20.67
C THR A 272 16.95 17.65 21.77
N GLY A 273 18.27 17.45 21.86
CA GLY A 273 18.95 16.61 22.85
C GLY A 273 20.39 16.33 22.42
N ARG A 274 21.03 15.31 23.00
CA ARG A 274 22.29 14.71 22.55
C ARG A 274 22.24 13.19 22.80
N GLY A 275 22.65 12.38 21.83
CA GLY A 275 22.60 10.91 21.92
C GLY A 275 21.22 10.39 22.39
N ASP A 276 21.20 9.52 23.41
CA ASP A 276 19.99 8.94 24.00
C ASP A 276 18.92 9.95 24.43
N GLN A 277 19.29 11.21 24.70
CA GLN A 277 18.30 12.25 25.03
C GLN A 277 17.37 12.56 23.85
N LEU A 278 17.87 12.50 22.61
CA LEU A 278 17.04 12.67 21.40
C LEU A 278 16.09 11.49 21.24
N ALA A 279 16.56 10.26 21.47
CA ALA A 279 15.72 9.07 21.47
C ALA A 279 14.63 9.15 22.56
N ALA A 280 14.95 9.68 23.75
CA ALA A 280 13.97 9.94 24.79
C ALA A 280 12.91 10.96 24.35
N GLN A 281 13.29 12.07 23.69
CA GLN A 281 12.31 13.04 23.19
C GLN A 281 11.42 12.41 22.10
N ALA A 282 12.01 11.69 21.13
CA ALA A 282 11.28 10.99 20.08
C ALA A 282 10.31 9.91 20.62
N SER A 283 10.61 9.34 21.80
CA SER A 283 9.80 8.28 22.40
C SER A 283 8.36 8.71 22.70
N VAL A 284 8.08 10.00 22.93
CA VAL A 284 6.71 10.50 23.13
C VAL A 284 5.84 10.31 21.88
N VAL A 285 6.41 10.51 20.69
CA VAL A 285 5.74 10.26 19.41
C VAL A 285 5.70 8.75 19.13
N ALA A 286 6.80 8.02 19.39
CA ALA A 286 6.87 6.57 19.17
C ALA A 286 5.87 5.76 20.03
N THR A 287 5.65 6.18 21.27
CA THR A 287 4.68 5.57 22.20
C THR A 287 3.25 6.11 22.03
N GLN A 288 3.02 7.03 21.08
CA GLN A 288 1.74 7.71 20.83
C GLN A 288 1.21 8.51 22.05
N MET A 289 2.11 8.96 22.93
CA MET A 289 1.79 9.70 24.16
C MET A 289 1.76 11.23 23.98
N GLN A 290 2.01 11.74 22.76
CA GLN A 290 2.05 13.19 22.50
C GLN A 290 0.76 13.92 22.86
N SER A 291 -0.39 13.25 22.83
CA SER A 291 -1.70 13.79 23.21
C SER A 291 -1.81 14.27 24.67
N LEU A 292 -0.91 13.77 25.55
CA LEU A 292 -0.80 14.22 26.94
C LEU A 292 -0.06 15.57 27.07
N VAL A 293 0.74 15.95 26.06
CA VAL A 293 1.57 17.16 26.08
C VAL A 293 0.77 18.36 25.56
N GLN A 294 -0.21 18.79 26.36
CA GLN A 294 -1.14 19.89 26.07
C GLN A 294 -0.52 21.29 26.31
N VAL A 295 0.78 21.41 26.04
CA VAL A 295 1.62 22.60 26.24
C VAL A 295 2.52 22.80 25.00
N PRO A 296 3.01 24.02 24.72
CA PRO A 296 3.88 24.28 23.57
C PRO A 296 5.22 23.54 23.67
N ASP A 297 5.76 23.37 24.87
CA ASP A 297 7.04 22.72 25.11
C ASP A 297 6.99 21.70 26.26
N ALA A 298 7.85 20.68 26.17
CA ALA A 298 8.04 19.68 27.21
C ALA A 298 9.43 19.02 27.09
N ARG A 299 9.87 18.36 28.17
CA ARG A 299 11.11 17.60 28.21
C ARG A 299 10.87 16.20 28.75
N VAL A 300 11.45 15.21 28.09
CA VAL A 300 11.33 13.79 28.42
C VAL A 300 12.64 13.33 29.07
N GLU A 301 12.62 13.05 30.37
CA GLU A 301 13.82 12.61 31.10
C GLU A 301 14.20 11.15 30.84
N LYS A 302 13.24 10.30 30.45
CA LYS A 302 13.46 8.88 30.18
C LYS A 302 12.58 8.41 29.02
N ALA A 303 13.18 7.68 28.09
CA ALA A 303 12.46 7.05 26.99
C ALA A 303 11.38 6.08 27.51
N GLY A 304 10.17 6.19 26.95
CA GLY A 304 9.12 5.18 27.15
C GLY A 304 9.35 3.96 26.27
N ALA A 305 9.03 2.78 26.78
CA ALA A 305 8.93 1.53 26.03
C ALA A 305 7.55 0.93 26.27
N ARG A 306 6.99 0.26 25.27
CA ARG A 306 5.88 -0.68 25.49
C ARG A 306 6.50 -2.00 25.94
N GLY A 307 5.82 -2.73 26.83
CA GLY A 307 6.23 -4.09 27.16
C GLY A 307 6.06 -4.96 25.93
N GLU A 308 7.10 -5.68 25.56
CA GLU A 308 7.00 -6.81 24.65
C GLU A 308 6.52 -8.01 25.46
N SER A 309 5.58 -8.79 24.91
CA SER A 309 5.26 -10.10 25.47
C SER A 309 6.17 -11.12 24.79
N ASP A 310 6.95 -11.83 25.60
CA ASP A 310 7.73 -13.00 25.16
C ASP A 310 6.84 -14.26 25.04
N ASP A 311 5.52 -14.15 25.29
CA ASP A 311 4.59 -15.26 25.15
C ASP A 311 4.43 -15.66 23.67
N ASP A 312 4.71 -16.93 23.40
CA ASP A 312 4.46 -17.56 22.10
C ASP A 312 2.97 -17.86 21.85
N GLU A 313 2.06 -17.36 22.70
CA GLU A 313 0.62 -17.42 22.49
C GLU A 313 0.00 -16.03 22.67
N VAL A 314 -0.81 -15.59 21.70
CA VAL A 314 -1.56 -14.34 21.75
C VAL A 314 -3.03 -14.57 21.43
N SER A 315 -3.93 -13.89 22.13
CA SER A 315 -5.35 -13.91 21.80
C SER A 315 -5.66 -13.02 20.60
N PHE A 316 -6.70 -13.36 19.85
CA PHE A 316 -7.22 -12.57 18.74
C PHE A 316 -7.58 -11.15 19.19
N GLY A 317 -8.10 -11.00 20.42
CA GLY A 317 -8.37 -9.69 21.02
C GLY A 317 -7.13 -8.81 21.20
N GLU A 318 -5.99 -9.38 21.59
CA GLU A 318 -4.73 -8.63 21.78
C GLU A 318 -4.13 -8.15 20.46
N VAL A 319 -4.25 -8.95 19.39
CA VAL A 319 -3.81 -8.57 18.03
C VAL A 319 -4.91 -7.87 17.20
N ASN A 320 -6.01 -7.45 17.83
CA ASN A 320 -7.15 -6.77 17.20
C ASN A 320 -7.81 -7.53 16.04
N ILE A 321 -7.73 -8.86 16.03
CA ILE A 321 -8.50 -9.72 15.13
C ILE A 321 -9.92 -9.83 15.69
N ALA A 322 -10.86 -9.15 15.04
CA ALA A 322 -12.29 -9.27 15.32
C ALA A 322 -13.07 -9.25 14.00
N GLY A 323 -14.21 -9.93 13.96
CA GLY A 323 -15.03 -9.99 12.76
C GLY A 323 -16.40 -10.61 13.00
N GLU A 324 -17.39 -10.06 12.31
CA GLU A 324 -18.77 -10.56 12.24
C GLU A 324 -19.23 -10.52 10.78
N SER A 325 -20.06 -11.48 10.39
CA SER A 325 -20.70 -11.53 9.07
C SER A 325 -22.10 -12.12 9.19
N SER A 326 -23.00 -11.70 8.31
CA SER A 326 -24.36 -12.23 8.18
C SER A 326 -24.52 -12.88 6.81
N VAL A 327 -24.89 -14.17 6.75
CA VAL A 327 -24.93 -14.94 5.49
C VAL A 327 -26.32 -15.51 5.18
N LEU A 328 -26.83 -15.21 3.98
CA LEU A 328 -28.03 -15.84 3.39
C LEU A 328 -27.69 -16.95 2.39
N ARG A 329 -26.53 -16.90 1.73
CA ARG A 329 -26.04 -17.93 0.82
C ARG A 329 -24.54 -18.12 0.88
N THR A 330 -23.79 -17.07 0.58
CA THR A 330 -22.32 -17.04 0.68
C THR A 330 -21.87 -15.70 1.19
N ALA A 331 -20.88 -15.68 2.08
CA ALA A 331 -20.21 -14.48 2.54
C ALA A 331 -18.74 -14.80 2.82
N THR A 332 -17.85 -13.80 2.70
CA THR A 332 -16.45 -13.94 3.09
C THR A 332 -16.14 -12.89 4.13
N LEU A 333 -15.83 -13.34 5.35
CA LEU A 333 -15.27 -12.49 6.39
C LEU A 333 -13.75 -12.61 6.32
N THR A 334 -13.05 -11.49 6.13
CA THR A 334 -11.58 -11.44 6.12
C THR A 334 -11.08 -10.61 7.28
N VAL A 335 -10.17 -11.20 8.06
CA VAL A 335 -9.47 -10.56 9.18
C VAL A 335 -7.99 -10.94 9.09
N GLY A 336 -7.11 -10.26 9.82
CA GLY A 336 -5.70 -10.63 9.78
C GLY A 336 -4.80 -9.77 10.65
N VAL A 337 -3.56 -10.21 10.76
CA VAL A 337 -2.50 -9.61 11.58
C VAL A 337 -1.19 -9.60 10.78
N ASP A 338 -0.38 -8.56 10.95
CA ASP A 338 0.93 -8.50 10.30
C ASP A 338 1.90 -9.45 11.01
N ARG A 339 2.73 -10.21 10.27
CA ARG A 339 3.61 -11.23 10.88
C ARG A 339 4.56 -10.63 11.93
N ALA A 340 4.93 -9.37 11.76
CA ALA A 340 5.74 -8.58 12.69
C ALA A 340 5.07 -8.26 14.03
N ALA A 341 3.75 -8.36 14.13
CA ALA A 341 2.98 -8.16 15.36
C ALA A 341 2.78 -9.43 16.19
N LEU A 342 3.27 -10.59 15.72
CA LEU A 342 3.21 -11.89 16.40
C LEU A 342 4.35 -12.07 17.43
N GLY A 343 4.79 -10.98 18.07
CA GLY A 343 5.95 -10.97 18.98
C GLY A 343 7.30 -11.03 18.28
N ALA A 344 8.37 -11.07 19.07
CA ALA A 344 9.75 -11.02 18.59
C ALA A 344 10.24 -12.34 17.97
N GLY A 345 11.15 -12.24 17.00
CA GLY A 345 11.77 -13.40 16.35
C GLY A 345 10.93 -14.04 15.24
N ARG A 346 11.59 -14.83 14.37
CA ARG A 346 10.98 -15.44 13.19
C ARG A 346 9.91 -16.47 13.56
N VAL A 347 8.85 -16.51 12.75
CA VAL A 347 7.70 -17.41 12.88
C VAL A 347 7.66 -18.33 11.65
N ASP A 348 7.81 -19.64 11.85
CA ASP A 348 7.83 -20.66 10.79
C ASP A 348 6.54 -21.52 10.74
N GLY A 349 5.53 -21.12 11.50
CA GLY A 349 4.20 -21.72 11.52
C GLY A 349 3.35 -21.13 12.65
N LEU A 350 2.05 -21.39 12.61
CA LEU A 350 1.11 -21.06 13.69
C LEU A 350 0.26 -22.28 14.03
N GLN A 351 -0.18 -22.39 15.28
CA GLN A 351 -1.38 -23.13 15.63
C GLN A 351 -2.49 -22.13 15.96
N VAL A 352 -3.70 -22.39 15.50
CA VAL A 352 -4.86 -21.50 15.69
C VAL A 352 -5.91 -22.25 16.48
N HIS A 353 -6.27 -21.74 17.66
CA HIS A 353 -7.48 -22.16 18.37
C HIS A 353 -8.59 -21.18 18.03
N LEU A 354 -9.47 -21.55 17.10
CA LEU A 354 -10.60 -20.73 16.69
C LEU A 354 -11.82 -21.03 17.56
N LEU A 355 -12.31 -19.98 18.20
CA LEU A 355 -13.61 -19.91 18.86
C LEU A 355 -14.52 -18.96 18.06
N ALA A 356 -15.72 -19.41 17.71
CA ALA A 356 -16.72 -18.54 17.07
C ALA A 356 -18.14 -18.92 17.49
N THR A 357 -19.05 -17.95 17.43
CA THR A 357 -20.48 -18.14 17.63
C THR A 357 -21.21 -17.91 16.31
N HIS A 358 -22.36 -18.57 16.14
CA HIS A 358 -23.20 -18.38 14.97
C HIS A 358 -24.67 -18.61 15.30
N THR A 359 -25.57 -18.14 14.43
CA THR A 359 -26.99 -18.48 14.54
C THR A 359 -27.17 -20.00 14.39
N PRO A 360 -27.83 -20.71 15.32
CA PRO A 360 -28.08 -22.15 15.21
C PRO A 360 -28.78 -22.54 13.90
N VAL A 361 -28.23 -23.53 13.22
CA VAL A 361 -28.72 -23.99 11.90
C VAL A 361 -29.67 -25.18 12.11
N GLN A 362 -30.83 -25.14 11.47
CA GLN A 362 -31.84 -26.21 11.61
C GLN A 362 -31.38 -27.50 10.90
N PRO A 363 -31.76 -28.69 11.39
CA PRO A 363 -31.26 -29.98 10.87
C PRO A 363 -31.71 -30.33 9.45
N LEU A 364 -32.50 -29.47 8.80
CA LEU A 364 -32.97 -29.59 7.42
C LEU A 364 -32.29 -28.60 6.47
N ASP A 365 -31.55 -27.63 7.01
CA ASP A 365 -30.70 -26.70 6.27
C ASP A 365 -29.24 -27.18 6.38
N SER A 366 -28.34 -26.65 5.56
CA SER A 366 -26.90 -26.91 5.70
C SER A 366 -26.09 -25.63 5.69
N ALA A 367 -25.00 -25.62 6.45
CA ALA A 367 -24.09 -24.50 6.52
C ALA A 367 -22.67 -24.97 6.85
N SER A 368 -21.68 -24.24 6.35
CA SER A 368 -20.27 -24.51 6.60
C SER A 368 -19.45 -23.22 6.61
N VAL A 369 -18.32 -23.26 7.33
CA VAL A 369 -17.25 -22.27 7.22
C VAL A 369 -16.00 -22.97 6.70
N THR A 370 -15.45 -22.48 5.59
CA THR A 370 -14.12 -22.84 5.09
C THR A 370 -13.14 -21.77 5.51
N ILE A 371 -12.10 -22.16 6.24
CA ILE A 371 -11.08 -21.26 6.77
C ILE A 371 -9.84 -21.38 5.88
N SER A 372 -9.46 -20.26 5.28
CA SER A 372 -8.28 -20.16 4.42
C SER A 372 -7.30 -19.14 4.97
N VAL A 373 -6.00 -19.39 4.86
CA VAL A 373 -4.94 -18.43 5.18
C VAL A 373 -4.23 -18.03 3.90
N ASN A 374 -4.22 -16.73 3.60
CA ASN A 374 -3.59 -16.17 2.39
C ASN A 374 -3.96 -16.93 1.09
N GLY A 375 -5.23 -17.33 0.98
CA GLY A 375 -5.79 -18.07 -0.16
C GLY A 375 -5.71 -19.60 -0.08
N GLN A 376 -4.96 -20.18 0.87
CA GLN A 376 -4.85 -21.63 1.04
C GLN A 376 -5.88 -22.14 2.05
N ALA A 377 -6.79 -23.01 1.60
CA ALA A 377 -7.83 -23.60 2.46
C ALA A 377 -7.21 -24.64 3.42
N LEU A 378 -7.33 -24.40 4.73
CA LEU A 378 -6.72 -25.23 5.78
C LEU A 378 -7.74 -26.09 6.52
N HIS A 379 -8.93 -25.55 6.78
CA HIS A 379 -9.93 -26.20 7.61
C HIS A 379 -11.33 -25.95 7.05
N THR A 380 -12.27 -26.84 7.33
CA THR A 380 -13.69 -26.61 7.06
C THR A 380 -14.51 -27.26 8.17
N ALA A 381 -15.42 -26.49 8.76
CA ALA A 381 -16.29 -26.93 9.84
C ALA A 381 -17.77 -26.74 9.44
N PRO A 382 -18.67 -27.69 9.76
CA PRO A 382 -20.11 -27.48 9.63
C PRO A 382 -20.60 -26.50 10.70
N LEU A 383 -21.59 -25.67 10.37
CA LEU A 383 -22.29 -24.80 11.32
C LEU A 383 -23.62 -25.49 11.67
N GLY A 384 -23.83 -25.85 12.96
CA GLY A 384 -24.91 -26.74 13.38
C GLY A 384 -25.89 -26.16 14.42
N GLU A 385 -26.66 -27.04 15.08
CA GLU A 385 -27.66 -26.63 16.08
C GLU A 385 -27.06 -26.02 17.38
N ASN A 386 -25.76 -26.23 17.63
CA ASN A 386 -25.09 -25.74 18.84
C ASN A 386 -24.77 -24.23 18.79
N GLY A 387 -24.82 -23.60 17.62
CA GLY A 387 -24.47 -22.18 17.42
C GLY A 387 -23.01 -21.84 17.69
N ARG A 388 -22.07 -22.80 17.65
CA ARG A 388 -20.67 -22.60 18.06
C ARG A 388 -19.67 -23.41 17.22
N VAL A 389 -18.56 -22.77 16.88
CA VAL A 389 -17.34 -23.41 16.38
C VAL A 389 -16.27 -23.34 17.46
N ASP A 390 -15.60 -24.47 17.68
CA ASP A 390 -14.46 -24.63 18.59
C ASP A 390 -13.54 -25.65 17.89
N THR A 391 -12.42 -25.18 17.32
CA THR A 391 -11.54 -26.01 16.48
C THR A 391 -10.10 -25.54 16.55
N VAL A 392 -9.16 -26.50 16.43
CA VAL A 392 -7.72 -26.23 16.40
C VAL A 392 -7.15 -26.74 15.07
N PHE A 393 -6.33 -25.92 14.41
CA PHE A 393 -5.64 -26.28 13.18
C PHE A 393 -4.28 -25.58 13.08
N ASP A 394 -3.34 -26.22 12.37
CA ASP A 394 -2.02 -25.67 12.11
C ASP A 394 -1.97 -24.89 10.78
N VAL A 395 -1.19 -23.82 10.75
CA VAL A 395 -0.86 -23.01 9.58
C VAL A 395 0.62 -23.23 9.26
N PRO A 396 0.94 -23.90 8.14
CA PRO A 396 2.32 -24.06 7.68
C PRO A 396 3.01 -22.71 7.38
N GLY A 397 4.33 -22.65 7.60
CA GLY A 397 5.12 -21.42 7.44
C GLY A 397 5.11 -20.86 6.04
N GLU A 398 5.02 -21.73 5.03
CA GLU A 398 4.91 -21.38 3.61
C GLU A 398 3.62 -20.61 3.25
N PHE A 399 2.60 -20.63 4.12
CA PHE A 399 1.37 -19.84 3.94
C PHE A 399 1.43 -18.50 4.69
N LEU A 400 2.47 -18.24 5.49
CA LEU A 400 2.67 -16.99 6.21
C LEU A 400 3.34 -15.94 5.32
N GLY A 401 2.52 -15.06 4.75
CA GLY A 401 3.00 -13.86 4.07
C GLY A 401 3.50 -12.77 5.05
N GLN A 402 3.80 -11.59 4.50
CA GLN A 402 4.05 -10.37 5.27
C GLN A 402 2.91 -10.08 6.26
N ARG A 403 1.67 -10.34 5.82
CA ARG A 403 0.44 -10.34 6.62
C ARG A 403 -0.18 -11.74 6.59
N VAL A 404 -0.76 -12.15 7.71
CA VAL A 404 -1.50 -13.40 7.88
C VAL A 404 -2.98 -13.07 7.78
N ASN A 405 -3.58 -13.27 6.60
CA ASN A 405 -4.99 -12.99 6.36
C ASN A 405 -5.80 -14.29 6.47
N PHE A 406 -6.71 -14.33 7.45
CA PHE A 406 -7.71 -15.38 7.63
C PHE A 406 -8.98 -15.00 6.87
N ALA A 407 -9.35 -15.82 5.88
CA ALA A 407 -10.61 -15.72 5.15
C ALA A 407 -11.57 -16.83 5.58
N PHE A 408 -12.71 -16.44 6.12
CA PHE A 408 -13.80 -17.31 6.54
C PHE A 408 -14.87 -17.31 5.45
N GLY A 409 -14.78 -18.28 4.54
CA GLY A 409 -15.77 -18.53 3.50
C GLY A 409 -16.99 -19.22 4.09
N LEU A 410 -18.02 -18.43 4.40
CA LEU A 410 -19.29 -18.89 4.95
C LEU A 410 -20.21 -19.30 3.82
N THR A 411 -20.79 -20.49 3.91
CA THR A 411 -21.86 -20.96 3.02
C THR A 411 -23.07 -21.37 3.85
N PHE A 412 -24.27 -20.95 3.42
CA PHE A 412 -25.56 -21.35 3.96
C PHE A 412 -26.47 -21.79 2.81
N SER A 413 -27.15 -22.91 2.98
CA SER A 413 -28.07 -23.50 2.00
C SER A 413 -29.35 -23.89 2.72
N PRO A 414 -30.31 -22.96 2.86
CA PRO A 414 -31.61 -23.25 3.46
C PRO A 414 -32.43 -24.17 2.56
N ARG A 415 -33.25 -25.04 3.14
CA ARG A 415 -34.12 -25.99 2.43
C ARG A 415 -35.13 -25.31 1.50
N GLN A 416 -35.52 -24.08 1.84
CA GLN A 416 -36.31 -23.20 0.98
C GLN A 416 -35.51 -21.92 0.79
N LEU A 417 -35.05 -21.64 -0.44
CA LEU A 417 -34.29 -20.42 -0.75
C LEU A 417 -35.16 -19.16 -0.84
N CYS A 418 -36.46 -19.31 -1.10
CA CYS A 418 -37.38 -18.20 -1.43
C CYS A 418 -38.57 -18.14 -0.46
N SER A 419 -38.31 -17.98 0.84
CA SER A 419 -39.35 -17.78 1.88
C SER A 419 -39.18 -16.41 2.54
N PRO A 420 -40.28 -15.66 2.80
CA PRO A 420 -40.23 -14.37 3.50
C PRO A 420 -39.75 -14.46 4.96
N THR A 421 -39.56 -15.67 5.51
CA THR A 421 -39.13 -15.91 6.89
C THR A 421 -37.70 -16.45 7.01
N ILE A 422 -36.91 -16.46 5.94
CA ILE A 422 -35.49 -16.82 6.02
C ILE A 422 -34.75 -15.71 6.76
N ALA A 423 -34.11 -16.07 7.87
CA ALA A 423 -33.14 -15.22 8.54
C ALA A 423 -31.73 -15.58 8.05
N PRO A 424 -30.80 -14.61 7.94
CA PRO A 424 -29.40 -14.91 7.74
C PRO A 424 -28.82 -15.65 8.94
N VAL A 425 -27.81 -16.48 8.69
CA VAL A 425 -26.95 -17.01 9.75
C VAL A 425 -25.92 -15.94 10.08
N SER A 426 -25.94 -15.40 11.29
CA SER A 426 -24.79 -14.63 11.80
C SER A 426 -23.62 -15.56 12.09
N PHE A 427 -22.39 -15.08 11.92
CA PHE A 427 -21.14 -15.73 12.32
C PHE A 427 -20.20 -14.67 12.90
N GLN A 428 -19.72 -14.88 14.11
CA GLN A 428 -18.90 -13.93 14.86
C GLN A 428 -17.69 -14.63 15.49
N ILE A 429 -16.50 -14.08 15.27
CA ILE A 429 -15.24 -14.57 15.85
C ILE A 429 -15.17 -14.14 17.31
N ASP A 430 -14.90 -15.07 18.22
CA ASP A 430 -14.70 -14.77 19.65
C ASP A 430 -13.26 -14.30 19.86
N PRO A 431 -13.01 -13.13 20.49
CA PRO A 431 -11.67 -12.58 20.69
C PRO A 431 -10.79 -13.42 21.61
N ARG A 432 -11.35 -14.44 22.29
CA ARG A 432 -10.59 -15.43 23.08
C ARG A 432 -9.99 -16.56 22.24
N SER A 433 -10.23 -16.59 20.93
CA SER A 433 -9.45 -17.40 20.00
C SER A 433 -7.95 -17.09 20.15
N THR A 434 -7.06 -18.05 19.96
CA THR A 434 -5.60 -17.84 20.13
C THR A 434 -4.80 -18.19 18.89
N LEU A 435 -3.65 -17.54 18.76
CA LEU A 435 -2.56 -17.88 17.85
C LEU A 435 -1.36 -18.31 18.70
N THR A 436 -0.90 -19.54 18.55
CA THR A 436 0.35 -20.03 19.15
C THR A 436 1.43 -20.05 18.06
N MET A 437 2.47 -19.25 18.23
CA MET A 437 3.58 -19.10 17.28
C MET A 437 4.54 -20.28 17.38
N ARG A 438 4.94 -20.83 16.23
CA ARG A 438 6.12 -21.70 16.14
C ARG A 438 7.32 -20.86 15.72
N ARG A 439 8.28 -20.67 16.63
CA ARG A 439 9.49 -19.87 16.40
C ARG A 439 10.55 -20.66 15.66
N GLY A 440 11.23 -20.01 14.72
CA GLY A 440 12.34 -20.61 13.98
C GLY A 440 12.34 -20.27 12.50
N GLY A 441 12.73 -21.26 11.69
CA GLY A 441 12.88 -21.13 10.24
C GLY A 441 14.18 -20.43 9.79
N PRO A 442 14.54 -20.59 8.50
CA PRO A 442 15.62 -19.84 7.86
C PRO A 442 15.29 -18.34 7.76
N PRO A 443 16.29 -17.47 7.48
CA PRO A 443 16.04 -16.06 7.22
C PRO A 443 15.24 -15.89 5.94
N LEU A 444 14.34 -14.92 5.91
CA LEU A 444 13.41 -14.73 4.80
C LEU A 444 14.01 -13.84 3.71
N ALA A 445 13.78 -14.18 2.44
CA ALA A 445 14.20 -13.38 1.29
C ALA A 445 13.01 -12.64 0.65
N GLY A 446 13.32 -11.65 -0.17
CA GLY A 446 12.33 -10.89 -0.94
C GLY A 446 11.66 -9.74 -0.16
N PHE A 447 10.97 -8.86 -0.88
CA PHE A 447 10.36 -7.66 -0.31
C PHE A 447 9.31 -7.92 0.79
N GLY A 448 8.70 -9.12 0.80
CA GLY A 448 7.76 -9.59 1.83
C GLY A 448 8.41 -10.13 3.11
N ALA A 449 9.74 -10.17 3.21
CA ALA A 449 10.47 -10.58 4.40
C ALA A 449 10.37 -9.53 5.54
N VAL A 450 10.52 -8.25 5.18
CA VAL A 450 10.21 -7.11 6.05
C VAL A 450 8.69 -6.87 6.06
N PRO A 451 8.07 -6.38 7.15
CA PRO A 451 8.68 -5.83 8.37
C PRO A 451 9.09 -6.87 9.43
N SER A 452 8.68 -8.13 9.33
CA SER A 452 8.90 -9.10 10.44
C SER A 452 10.37 -9.38 10.74
N GLU A 453 11.22 -9.43 9.72
CA GLU A 453 12.67 -9.61 9.90
C GLU A 453 13.38 -8.40 10.53
N PHE A 454 12.68 -7.26 10.61
CA PHE A 454 13.15 -6.02 11.25
C PHE A 454 12.42 -5.75 12.59
N SER A 455 11.57 -6.67 13.06
CA SER A 455 10.76 -6.51 14.26
C SER A 455 11.39 -7.20 15.47
N PRO A 456 11.48 -6.56 16.65
CA PRO A 456 11.19 -5.15 16.91
C PRO A 456 12.35 -4.21 16.56
N GLU A 457 13.58 -4.72 16.43
CA GLU A 457 14.81 -3.92 16.31
C GLU A 457 15.64 -4.35 15.08
N PHE A 458 16.21 -3.37 14.38
CA PHE A 458 17.06 -3.60 13.19
C PHE A 458 18.13 -2.52 13.05
N LEU A 459 19.24 -2.87 12.42
CA LEU A 459 20.36 -1.95 12.18
C LEU A 459 20.10 -1.09 10.93
N VAL A 460 20.61 0.14 10.95
CA VAL A 460 20.65 1.05 9.80
C VAL A 460 22.07 1.57 9.65
N ALA A 461 22.66 1.45 8.46
CA ALA A 461 24.00 1.95 8.20
C ALA A 461 24.07 2.76 6.90
N LEU A 462 24.74 3.91 6.97
CA LEU A 462 24.99 4.81 5.86
C LEU A 462 26.51 4.90 5.64
N ASP A 463 26.99 4.84 4.39
CA ASP A 463 28.44 4.90 4.09
C ASP A 463 29.01 6.32 3.90
N GLY A 464 28.16 7.35 3.93
CA GLY A 464 28.54 8.75 3.73
C GLY A 464 28.83 9.14 2.28
N SER A 465 28.70 8.23 1.31
CA SER A 465 29.01 8.52 -0.11
C SER A 465 28.01 9.46 -0.80
N ASN A 466 26.89 9.81 -0.14
CA ASN A 466 25.94 10.79 -0.66
C ASN A 466 25.19 11.54 0.47
N PRO A 467 24.95 12.87 0.34
CA PRO A 467 24.22 13.64 1.36
C PRO A 467 22.76 13.18 1.58
N ASN A 468 22.13 12.51 0.61
CA ASN A 468 20.73 12.07 0.68
C ASN A 468 20.56 10.66 1.28
N GLN A 469 21.60 10.00 1.79
CA GLN A 469 21.46 8.63 2.31
C GLN A 469 20.48 8.51 3.48
N LEU A 470 20.47 9.49 4.39
CA LEU A 470 19.48 9.55 5.48
C LEU A 470 18.05 9.71 4.95
N HIS A 471 17.86 10.37 3.80
CA HIS A 471 16.58 10.49 3.12
C HIS A 471 16.16 9.13 2.54
N TYR A 472 17.04 8.43 1.82
CA TYR A 472 16.74 7.09 1.29
C TYR A 472 16.45 6.07 2.40
N ALA A 473 17.26 6.05 3.46
CA ALA A 473 17.04 5.21 4.63
C ALA A 473 15.68 5.52 5.27
N THR A 474 15.36 6.80 5.49
CA THR A 474 14.07 7.22 6.04
C THR A 474 12.89 6.79 5.18
N ARG A 475 13.01 6.85 3.84
CA ARG A 475 11.95 6.37 2.94
C ARG A 475 11.75 4.87 3.02
N VAL A 476 12.82 4.08 3.14
CA VAL A 476 12.68 2.63 3.39
C VAL A 476 12.06 2.36 4.75
N VAL A 477 12.58 2.99 5.82
CA VAL A 477 12.05 2.83 7.19
C VAL A 477 10.57 3.20 7.24
N ALA A 478 10.13 4.29 6.61
CA ALA A 478 8.71 4.68 6.56
C ALA A 478 7.86 3.69 5.73
N ASN A 479 8.38 3.20 4.58
CA ASN A 479 7.68 2.22 3.77
C ASN A 479 7.55 0.85 4.45
N ILE A 480 8.51 0.43 5.28
CA ILE A 480 8.43 -0.80 6.07
C ILE A 480 7.56 -0.58 7.32
N ALA A 481 7.79 0.52 8.04
CA ALA A 481 7.05 0.87 9.26
C ALA A 481 5.59 1.25 9.01
N ARG A 482 5.12 1.35 7.74
CA ARG A 482 3.69 1.43 7.38
C ARG A 482 2.99 0.08 7.19
N LEU A 483 3.66 -1.08 7.34
CA LEU A 483 3.12 -2.43 7.02
C LEU A 483 2.85 -3.37 8.24
N THR A 484 2.82 -2.90 9.49
CA THR A 484 3.20 -3.77 10.64
C THR A 484 2.41 -3.76 11.95
N ASP A 485 1.78 -2.64 12.34
CA ASP A 485 1.45 -2.15 13.72
C ASP A 485 2.29 -2.46 14.97
N ALA A 486 3.30 -3.31 14.86
CA ALA A 486 4.41 -3.40 15.79
C ALA A 486 5.27 -2.12 15.79
N VAL A 487 6.04 -1.96 16.87
CA VAL A 487 7.04 -0.90 16.98
C VAL A 487 8.32 -1.39 16.32
N LEU A 488 8.75 -0.71 15.25
CA LEU A 488 10.06 -0.94 14.64
C LEU A 488 11.07 0.10 15.13
N VAL A 489 12.22 -0.39 15.58
CA VAL A 489 13.28 0.37 16.25
C VAL A 489 14.55 0.30 15.40
N PRO A 490 14.75 1.26 14.46
CA PRO A 490 16.02 1.35 13.73
C PRO A 490 17.17 1.70 14.68
N ARG A 491 18.38 1.22 14.38
CA ARG A 491 19.62 1.52 15.11
C ARG A 491 20.74 1.98 14.19
N VAL A 492 21.16 3.23 14.30
CA VAL A 492 22.28 3.75 13.49
C VAL A 492 23.60 3.13 13.95
N VAL A 493 24.33 2.54 13.00
CA VAL A 493 25.67 1.96 13.19
C VAL A 493 26.51 2.15 11.92
N ASP A 494 27.82 1.94 12.00
CA ASP A 494 28.67 1.94 10.82
C ASP A 494 28.41 0.72 9.91
N VAL A 495 28.77 0.84 8.63
CA VAL A 495 28.51 -0.20 7.61
C VAL A 495 29.21 -1.52 7.92
N LYS A 496 30.36 -1.52 8.60
CA LYS A 496 31.04 -2.76 8.97
C LYS A 496 30.33 -3.43 10.15
N ALA A 497 29.94 -2.68 11.17
CA ALA A 497 29.13 -3.19 12.27
C ALA A 497 27.80 -3.78 11.78
N ALA A 498 27.11 -3.09 10.86
CA ALA A 498 25.92 -3.63 10.19
C ALA A 498 26.25 -4.87 9.34
N ALA A 499 27.33 -4.85 8.56
CA ALA A 499 27.72 -5.99 7.73
C ALA A 499 28.09 -7.23 8.55
N ASP A 500 28.66 -7.09 9.74
CA ASP A 500 29.10 -8.19 10.59
C ASP A 500 28.05 -8.72 11.59
N ALA A 501 26.98 -7.96 11.86
CA ALA A 501 25.93 -8.33 12.81
C ALA A 501 25.01 -9.48 12.32
N ARG A 502 24.33 -10.14 13.28
CA ARG A 502 23.26 -11.13 13.01
C ARG A 502 21.84 -10.55 13.09
N MET A 503 21.72 -9.28 13.45
CA MET A 503 20.44 -8.56 13.41
C MET A 503 20.14 -8.14 11.96
N GLY A 504 18.85 -8.12 11.60
CA GLY A 504 18.41 -7.60 10.31
C GLY A 504 18.91 -6.17 10.09
N ALA A 505 19.23 -5.81 8.84
CA ALA A 505 19.91 -4.54 8.54
C ALA A 505 19.36 -3.86 7.28
N LEU A 506 19.18 -2.54 7.38
CA LEU A 506 19.03 -1.62 6.26
C LEU A 506 20.38 -0.95 5.98
N ILE A 507 20.96 -1.21 4.82
CA ILE A 507 22.26 -0.65 4.44
C ILE A 507 22.06 0.27 3.24
N VAL A 508 22.52 1.51 3.34
CA VAL A 508 22.52 2.51 2.27
C VAL A 508 23.96 2.88 1.95
N ALA A 509 24.53 2.20 0.97
CA ALA A 509 25.96 2.28 0.66
C ALA A 509 26.23 2.16 -0.85
N ASN A 510 27.33 2.74 -1.32
CA ASN A 510 27.80 2.54 -2.69
C ASN A 510 28.27 1.09 -2.89
N ALA A 511 28.15 0.56 -4.11
CA ALA A 511 28.56 -0.82 -4.41
C ALA A 511 30.03 -1.10 -4.04
N ALA A 512 30.94 -0.13 -4.25
CA ALA A 512 32.36 -0.24 -3.86
C ALA A 512 32.57 -0.44 -2.35
N THR A 513 31.67 0.09 -1.51
CA THR A 513 31.69 -0.13 -0.06
C THR A 513 31.14 -1.51 0.28
N VAL A 514 30.08 -1.95 -0.41
CA VAL A 514 29.46 -3.28 -0.22
C VAL A 514 30.45 -4.40 -0.55
N GLU A 515 31.24 -4.27 -1.61
CA GLU A 515 32.27 -5.25 -2.01
C GLU A 515 33.41 -5.41 -1.01
N GLN A 516 33.63 -4.45 -0.11
CA GLN A 516 34.61 -4.57 0.98
C GLN A 516 34.09 -5.41 2.16
N THR A 517 32.84 -5.85 2.10
CA THR A 517 32.20 -6.73 3.09
C THR A 517 32.09 -8.17 2.55
N SER A 518 31.66 -9.11 3.39
CA SER A 518 31.35 -10.48 2.92
C SER A 518 29.90 -10.69 2.48
N MET A 519 29.10 -9.61 2.36
CA MET A 519 27.72 -9.70 1.88
C MET A 519 27.68 -10.10 0.40
N ARG A 520 26.63 -10.83 0.02
CA ARG A 520 26.38 -11.28 -1.35
C ARG A 520 24.98 -10.85 -1.79
N PRO A 521 24.80 -9.59 -2.21
CA PRO A 521 23.52 -9.14 -2.74
C PRO A 521 23.20 -9.83 -4.08
N PRO A 522 21.92 -10.09 -4.39
CA PRO A 522 21.49 -10.70 -5.65
C PRO A 522 22.00 -9.97 -6.90
N VAL A 523 22.16 -8.64 -6.81
CA VAL A 523 22.89 -7.81 -7.78
C VAL A 523 24.03 -7.08 -7.06
N GLY A 524 25.27 -7.40 -7.41
CA GLY A 524 26.49 -6.74 -6.95
C GLY A 524 27.32 -6.17 -8.12
N GLY A 525 28.58 -5.82 -7.84
CA GLY A 525 29.52 -5.30 -8.83
C GLY A 525 29.74 -3.78 -8.75
N GLU A 526 31.01 -3.37 -8.84
CA GLU A 526 31.44 -1.96 -8.87
C GLU A 526 31.35 -1.33 -10.28
N SER A 527 31.02 -0.03 -10.34
CA SER A 527 31.11 0.78 -11.56
C SER A 527 30.24 0.24 -12.70
N SER A 528 30.85 -0.08 -13.85
CA SER A 528 30.17 -0.69 -15.00
C SER A 528 30.05 -2.21 -14.90
N ASP A 529 30.87 -2.89 -14.11
CA ASP A 529 30.83 -4.36 -14.02
C ASP A 529 29.74 -4.75 -13.02
N VAL A 530 28.60 -5.23 -13.53
CA VAL A 530 27.46 -5.69 -12.71
C VAL A 530 27.44 -7.22 -12.70
N GLN A 531 27.34 -7.79 -11.50
CA GLN A 531 27.22 -9.22 -11.26
C GLN A 531 25.82 -9.54 -10.77
N VAL A 532 25.18 -10.55 -11.35
CA VAL A 532 23.86 -11.05 -10.95
C VAL A 532 24.02 -12.50 -10.50
N ASP A 533 23.57 -12.81 -9.27
CA ASP A 533 23.72 -14.12 -8.66
C ASP A 533 22.62 -15.09 -9.12
N LEU A 534 22.80 -15.56 -10.35
CA LEU A 534 22.06 -16.67 -10.95
C LEU A 534 22.85 -17.98 -10.76
N ARG A 535 22.20 -19.13 -10.96
CA ARG A 535 22.83 -20.47 -10.89
C ARG A 535 24.16 -20.55 -11.65
N ASP A 536 24.21 -19.93 -12.84
CA ASP A 536 25.44 -19.58 -13.53
C ASP A 536 25.61 -18.05 -13.45
N GLN A 537 26.61 -17.56 -12.71
CA GLN A 537 26.77 -16.12 -12.43
C GLN A 537 26.84 -15.28 -13.71
N LEU A 538 25.86 -14.40 -13.91
CA LEU A 538 25.84 -13.45 -15.03
C LEU A 538 26.72 -12.25 -14.67
N ARG A 539 27.68 -11.92 -15.54
CA ARG A 539 28.48 -10.70 -15.46
C ARG A 539 28.21 -9.85 -16.70
N ALA A 540 27.83 -8.60 -16.50
CA ALA A 540 27.43 -7.69 -17.57
C ALA A 540 28.06 -6.31 -17.39
N GLN A 541 28.51 -5.70 -18.49
CA GLN A 541 29.02 -4.33 -18.48
C GLN A 541 27.90 -3.33 -18.73
N ILE A 542 27.31 -2.81 -17.65
CA ILE A 542 26.26 -1.79 -17.66
C ILE A 542 26.91 -0.41 -17.58
N ASN A 543 27.22 0.14 -18.76
CA ASN A 543 27.75 1.50 -18.87
C ASN A 543 26.85 2.53 -18.15
N ARG A 544 27.45 3.40 -17.33
CA ARG A 544 26.81 4.37 -16.40
C ARG A 544 26.21 3.76 -15.12
N GLY A 545 26.33 2.46 -14.92
CA GLY A 545 25.96 1.77 -13.68
C GLY A 545 24.46 1.60 -13.48
N LEU A 546 24.12 1.06 -12.31
CA LEU A 546 22.77 0.69 -11.90
C LEU A 546 22.45 1.28 -10.51
N GLY A 547 21.20 1.70 -10.29
CA GLY A 547 20.65 1.91 -8.95
C GLY A 547 19.77 0.71 -8.57
N SER A 548 19.80 0.27 -7.31
CA SER A 548 18.95 -0.84 -6.84
C SER A 548 18.48 -0.69 -5.38
N ILE A 549 17.32 -1.30 -5.10
CA ILE A 549 16.84 -1.64 -3.76
C ILE A 549 16.63 -3.16 -3.76
N GLN A 550 17.25 -3.86 -2.82
CA GLN A 550 17.26 -5.33 -2.78
C GLN A 550 16.92 -5.82 -1.37
N THR A 551 16.20 -6.93 -1.23
CA THR A 551 15.88 -7.55 0.06
C THR A 551 16.20 -9.04 0.05
N PHE A 552 17.28 -9.45 0.72
CA PHE A 552 17.82 -10.81 0.60
C PHE A 552 18.21 -11.42 1.95
N ALA A 553 18.29 -12.75 1.97
CA ALA A 553 18.77 -13.53 3.10
C ALA A 553 20.32 -13.57 3.10
N ASP A 554 20.94 -13.08 4.17
CA ASP A 554 22.38 -13.22 4.45
C ASP A 554 22.59 -14.51 5.27
N GLU A 555 22.48 -15.66 4.61
CA GLU A 555 22.56 -17.00 5.24
C GLU A 555 23.77 -17.17 6.20
N PRO A 556 25.00 -16.70 5.87
CA PRO A 556 26.15 -16.80 6.79
C PRO A 556 25.95 -16.11 8.14
N ARG A 557 24.99 -15.19 8.23
CA ARG A 557 24.65 -14.43 9.46
C ARG A 557 23.23 -14.67 9.94
N ASP A 558 22.49 -15.58 9.29
CA ASP A 558 21.14 -16.03 9.67
C ASP A 558 20.11 -14.88 9.78
N ARG A 559 20.11 -13.97 8.81
CA ARG A 559 19.32 -12.73 8.85
C ARG A 559 18.85 -12.24 7.47
N THR A 560 18.03 -11.20 7.48
CA THR A 560 17.60 -10.47 6.27
C THR A 560 18.27 -9.09 6.17
N VAL A 561 18.68 -8.73 4.96
CA VAL A 561 19.28 -7.41 4.64
C VAL A 561 18.44 -6.72 3.57
N VAL A 562 18.08 -5.45 3.82
CA VAL A 562 17.59 -4.53 2.80
C VAL A 562 18.76 -3.64 2.38
N LEU A 563 19.18 -3.71 1.12
CA LEU A 563 20.28 -2.93 0.56
C LEU A 563 19.76 -1.90 -0.43
N VAL A 564 20.03 -0.62 -0.17
CA VAL A 564 19.88 0.47 -1.14
C VAL A 564 21.27 0.83 -1.64
N THR A 565 21.54 0.57 -2.92
CA THR A 565 22.89 0.73 -3.46
C THR A 565 22.90 1.22 -4.91
N THR A 566 24.06 1.71 -5.34
CA THR A 566 24.33 2.01 -6.74
C THR A 566 25.77 1.69 -7.11
N SER A 567 25.97 1.18 -8.32
CA SER A 567 27.30 1.07 -8.95
C SER A 567 27.66 2.34 -9.74
N GLY A 568 26.72 3.27 -9.91
CA GLY A 568 26.88 4.51 -10.68
C GLY A 568 26.54 5.76 -9.88
N ALA A 569 25.77 6.67 -10.49
CA ALA A 569 25.34 7.89 -9.82
C ALA A 569 24.13 7.65 -8.90
N TRP A 570 24.14 8.21 -7.71
CA TRP A 570 23.03 8.11 -6.74
C TRP A 570 21.66 8.63 -7.26
N SER A 571 21.64 9.43 -8.32
CA SER A 571 20.40 9.81 -9.03
C SER A 571 19.67 8.62 -9.67
N LEU A 572 20.32 7.46 -9.83
CA LEU A 572 19.70 6.22 -10.32
C LEU A 572 18.78 5.56 -9.28
N VAL A 573 18.86 5.98 -8.01
CA VAL A 573 18.04 5.42 -6.91
C VAL A 573 16.67 6.11 -6.81
N GLU A 574 16.57 7.40 -7.13
CA GLU A 574 15.31 8.16 -7.05
C GLU A 574 14.14 7.56 -7.84
N PRO A 575 14.32 7.06 -9.09
CA PRO A 575 13.23 6.41 -9.83
C PRO A 575 12.65 5.18 -9.13
N LEU A 576 13.47 4.44 -8.35
CA LEU A 576 13.03 3.24 -7.63
C LEU A 576 11.99 3.59 -6.58
N PHE A 577 12.25 4.61 -5.78
CA PHE A 577 11.29 5.07 -4.78
C PHE A 577 10.07 5.75 -5.44
N GLY A 578 10.26 6.49 -6.53
CA GLY A 578 9.13 7.03 -7.31
C GLY A 578 8.21 5.94 -7.89
N TYR A 579 8.76 4.76 -8.23
CA TYR A 579 7.98 3.58 -8.61
C TYR A 579 7.24 2.96 -7.42
N ILE A 580 7.86 2.88 -6.24
CA ILE A 580 7.21 2.41 -5.00
C ILE A 580 6.03 3.31 -4.64
N ASP A 581 6.21 4.64 -4.64
CA ASP A 581 5.15 5.62 -4.32
C ASP A 581 3.91 5.50 -5.23
N GLN A 582 4.09 4.97 -6.45
CA GLN A 582 3.02 4.80 -7.45
C GLN A 582 2.29 3.46 -7.35
N GLN A 583 2.76 2.51 -6.54
CA GLN A 583 2.08 1.22 -6.40
C GLN A 583 0.81 1.35 -5.55
N PRO A 584 -0.27 0.58 -5.83
CA PRO A 584 -1.53 0.65 -5.10
C PRO A 584 -1.42 0.47 -3.58
N GLU A 585 -0.45 -0.32 -3.12
CA GLU A 585 -0.15 -0.52 -1.68
C GLU A 585 1.27 -0.10 -1.29
N GLY A 586 2.04 0.50 -2.21
CA GLY A 586 3.45 0.80 -2.01
C GLY A 586 4.32 -0.46 -1.98
N TRP A 587 5.05 -0.65 -0.88
CA TRP A 587 6.03 -1.73 -0.73
C TRP A 587 5.42 -3.14 -0.76
N SER A 588 4.19 -3.37 -0.27
CA SER A 588 3.57 -4.70 -0.32
C SER A 588 3.19 -5.16 -1.73
N SER A 589 3.12 -4.24 -2.70
CA SER A 589 2.92 -4.57 -4.11
C SER A 589 4.21 -5.08 -4.80
N LEU A 590 5.35 -5.09 -4.11
CA LEU A 590 6.63 -5.55 -4.67
C LEU A 590 6.75 -7.07 -4.61
N THR A 591 6.87 -7.70 -5.77
CA THR A 591 7.20 -9.13 -5.93
C THR A 591 8.71 -9.35 -5.99
N GLY A 592 9.19 -10.55 -5.65
CA GLY A 592 10.63 -10.87 -5.75
C GLY A 592 11.48 -10.15 -4.71
N ASP A 593 12.73 -9.85 -5.07
CA ASP A 593 13.79 -9.41 -4.16
C ASP A 593 14.64 -8.24 -4.68
N VAL A 594 14.51 -7.85 -5.95
CA VAL A 594 15.31 -6.77 -6.57
C VAL A 594 14.45 -5.79 -7.36
N LEU A 595 14.52 -4.51 -6.98
CA LEU A 595 14.15 -3.37 -7.80
C LEU A 595 15.41 -2.74 -8.37
N ALA A 596 15.46 -2.55 -9.69
CA ALA A 596 16.62 -2.00 -10.37
C ALA A 596 16.27 -0.97 -11.47
N ALA A 597 17.11 0.05 -11.63
CA ALA A 597 16.99 1.08 -12.67
C ALA A 597 18.37 1.50 -13.19
N GLY A 598 18.51 1.52 -14.52
CA GLY A 598 19.67 2.09 -15.22
C GLY A 598 19.46 3.56 -15.59
N ALA A 599 20.36 4.10 -16.42
CA ALA A 599 20.35 5.51 -16.83
C ALA A 599 19.08 5.99 -17.58
N GLU A 600 18.22 5.09 -18.05
CA GLU A 600 16.90 5.43 -18.61
C GLU A 600 15.83 5.73 -17.55
N GLY A 601 16.09 5.41 -16.27
CA GLY A 601 15.13 5.57 -15.17
C GLY A 601 13.96 4.57 -15.18
N ARG A 602 13.87 3.67 -16.16
CA ARG A 602 12.86 2.61 -16.20
C ARG A 602 13.15 1.54 -15.16
N VAL A 603 12.30 1.51 -14.12
CA VAL A 603 12.38 0.52 -13.04
C VAL A 603 11.95 -0.86 -13.55
N THR A 604 12.64 -1.89 -13.08
CA THR A 604 12.28 -3.30 -13.29
C THR A 604 12.25 -3.98 -11.93
N ASN A 605 11.22 -4.79 -11.68
CA ASN A 605 11.09 -5.61 -10.48
C ASN A 605 11.38 -7.08 -10.82
N LEU A 606 12.22 -7.75 -10.03
CA LEU A 606 12.83 -9.04 -10.36
C LEU A 606 12.87 -9.97 -9.14
N ALA A 607 12.88 -11.27 -9.42
CA ALA A 607 13.27 -12.32 -8.48
C ALA A 607 14.60 -12.92 -8.95
N ILE A 608 15.63 -12.93 -8.10
CA ILE A 608 17.00 -13.36 -8.39
C ILE A 608 17.47 -14.26 -7.24
N GLY A 609 18.27 -15.30 -7.53
CA GLY A 609 18.80 -16.21 -6.50
C GLY A 609 17.77 -17.13 -5.79
N ALA A 610 16.50 -16.76 -5.74
CA ALA A 610 15.42 -17.61 -5.24
C ALA A 610 15.34 -18.91 -6.06
N GLU A 611 15.43 -20.06 -5.39
CA GLU A 611 15.19 -21.36 -6.03
C GLU A 611 13.79 -21.40 -6.64
N ASP A 612 13.65 -22.12 -7.76
CA ASP A 612 12.51 -22.14 -8.71
C ASP A 612 11.10 -22.34 -8.08
N THR A 613 10.63 -21.36 -7.31
CA THR A 613 9.21 -21.20 -7.02
C THR A 613 8.62 -20.45 -8.20
N ALA A 614 8.26 -21.20 -9.23
CA ALA A 614 7.42 -20.68 -10.29
C ALA A 614 6.23 -19.96 -9.62
N PRO A 615 5.87 -18.73 -10.03
CA PRO A 615 4.70 -18.09 -9.47
C PRO A 615 3.52 -19.04 -9.64
N ILE A 616 2.75 -19.25 -8.56
CA ILE A 616 1.44 -19.88 -8.69
C ILE A 616 0.68 -18.96 -9.63
N ALA A 617 0.54 -19.39 -10.89
CA ALA A 617 -0.17 -18.62 -11.87
C ALA A 617 -1.59 -18.45 -11.34
N ALA A 618 -2.01 -17.21 -11.10
CA ALA A 618 -3.42 -16.91 -11.13
C ALA A 618 -3.93 -17.46 -12.47
N GLU A 619 -4.98 -18.28 -12.43
CA GLU A 619 -5.67 -18.69 -13.64
C GLU A 619 -6.37 -17.46 -14.23
N ASP A 620 -5.61 -16.65 -14.96
CA ASP A 620 -6.16 -15.76 -15.97
C ASP A 620 -6.93 -16.65 -16.94
N THR A 621 -8.25 -16.65 -16.77
CA THR A 621 -9.21 -17.41 -17.58
C THR A 621 -9.41 -16.75 -18.95
N THR A 622 -8.31 -16.34 -19.56
CA THR A 622 -8.24 -15.82 -20.93
C THR A 622 -6.98 -16.35 -21.60
N ASP A 623 -7.19 -16.91 -22.79
CA ASP A 623 -6.17 -17.22 -23.80
C ASP A 623 -5.52 -18.63 -23.84
N TRP A 624 -6.35 -19.68 -23.72
CA TRP A 624 -5.97 -21.01 -24.25
C TRP A 624 -5.93 -21.04 -25.80
N GLN A 625 -6.62 -20.11 -26.46
CA GLN A 625 -6.80 -20.12 -27.92
C GLN A 625 -5.60 -19.56 -28.71
N SER A 626 -4.87 -18.54 -28.22
CA SER A 626 -3.62 -18.11 -28.87
C SER A 626 -2.49 -19.14 -28.74
N ARG A 627 -2.42 -19.85 -27.59
CA ARG A 627 -1.39 -20.87 -27.35
C ARG A 627 -1.53 -22.04 -28.33
N VAL A 628 -2.76 -22.41 -28.69
CA VAL A 628 -3.03 -23.37 -29.78
C VAL A 628 -2.66 -22.79 -31.15
N ALA A 629 -2.94 -21.51 -31.42
CA ALA A 629 -2.57 -20.86 -32.69
C ALA A 629 -1.03 -20.83 -32.92
N ILE A 630 -0.25 -20.56 -31.88
CA ILE A 630 1.23 -20.56 -31.95
C ILE A 630 1.77 -21.99 -32.14
N ALA A 631 1.21 -22.97 -31.43
CA ALA A 631 1.61 -24.38 -31.60
C ALA A 631 1.31 -24.92 -33.01
N VAL A 632 0.15 -24.59 -33.58
CA VAL A 632 -0.22 -24.99 -34.95
C VAL A 632 0.65 -24.28 -35.99
N GLY A 633 0.97 -22.99 -35.80
CA GLY A 633 1.87 -22.24 -36.67
C GLY A 633 3.28 -22.85 -36.77
N GLY A 634 3.84 -23.30 -35.66
CA GLY A 634 5.16 -23.97 -35.63
C GLY A 634 5.20 -25.28 -36.42
N VAL A 635 4.15 -26.11 -36.32
CA VAL A 635 4.07 -27.40 -37.03
C VAL A 635 3.96 -27.20 -38.55
N VAL A 636 3.19 -26.20 -39.01
CA VAL A 636 3.05 -25.89 -40.45
C VAL A 636 4.37 -25.37 -41.04
N LEU A 637 5.10 -24.51 -40.33
CA LEU A 637 6.41 -24.03 -40.77
C LEU A 637 7.46 -25.16 -40.85
N ALA A 638 7.47 -26.08 -39.88
CA ALA A 638 8.35 -27.24 -39.92
C ALA A 638 8.03 -28.17 -41.12
N ALA A 639 6.75 -28.42 -41.39
CA ALA A 639 6.33 -29.22 -42.54
C ALA A 639 6.73 -28.58 -43.89
N LEU A 640 6.59 -27.26 -44.02
CA LEU A 640 7.01 -26.51 -45.22
C LEU A 640 8.54 -26.52 -45.41
N ALA A 641 9.32 -26.41 -44.34
CA ALA A 641 10.78 -26.51 -44.40
C ALA A 641 11.25 -27.91 -44.86
N VAL A 642 10.63 -28.98 -44.35
CA VAL A 642 10.93 -30.36 -44.77
C VAL A 642 10.53 -30.59 -46.24
N ALA A 643 9.38 -30.07 -46.68
CA ALA A 643 8.95 -30.15 -48.08
C ALA A 643 9.91 -29.41 -49.03
N ALA A 644 10.39 -28.22 -48.65
CA ALA A 644 11.37 -27.45 -49.42
C ALA A 644 12.71 -28.19 -49.53
N ALA A 645 13.21 -28.76 -48.43
CA ALA A 645 14.46 -29.54 -48.41
C ALA A 645 14.39 -30.80 -49.29
N LEU A 646 13.24 -31.50 -49.30
CA LEU A 646 13.01 -32.66 -50.17
C LEU A 646 12.90 -32.29 -51.66
N LEU A 647 12.29 -31.13 -51.98
CA LEU A 647 12.21 -30.61 -53.34
C LEU A 647 13.58 -30.16 -53.87
N TRP A 648 14.44 -29.58 -53.04
CA TRP A 648 15.83 -29.27 -53.42
C TRP A 648 16.68 -30.53 -53.61
N ARG A 649 16.57 -31.53 -52.73
CA ARG A 649 17.25 -32.83 -52.92
C ARG A 649 16.87 -33.53 -54.23
N ARG A 650 15.63 -33.38 -54.71
CA ARG A 650 15.18 -33.95 -55.99
C ARG A 650 15.61 -33.18 -57.25
N ARG A 651 16.19 -31.99 -57.11
CA ARG A 651 16.71 -31.19 -58.24
C ARG A 651 18.24 -31.31 -58.45
N GLY A 652 18.93 -32.09 -57.61
CA GLY A 652 20.38 -32.29 -57.66
C GLY A 652 20.86 -33.53 -58.42
N ALA A 653 20.01 -34.25 -59.15
CA ALA A 653 20.36 -35.50 -59.83
C ALA A 653 19.84 -35.54 -61.28
N THR A 654 20.66 -35.05 -62.20
CA THR A 654 20.61 -35.29 -63.66
C THR A 654 22.05 -35.46 -64.17
N PRO A 655 22.27 -36.18 -65.28
CA PRO A 655 23.25 -37.25 -65.29
C PRO A 655 24.63 -36.84 -65.84
N GLN A 656 25.61 -37.74 -65.67
CA GLN A 656 26.85 -37.72 -66.45
C GLN A 656 27.05 -39.11 -67.07
N GLU A 657 27.15 -39.14 -68.40
CA GLU A 657 27.58 -40.28 -69.20
C GLU A 657 29.11 -40.42 -69.13
N ASP A 658 29.57 -41.65 -68.87
CA ASP A 658 30.51 -42.43 -69.71
C ASP A 658 30.37 -43.92 -69.34
#